data_AF-A0A6A6W323-F1
#
_entry.id   AF-A0A6A6W323-F1
#
_cell.length_a   1.000
_cell.length_b   1.000
_cell.length_c   1.000
_cell.angle_alpha   90.00
_cell.angle_beta   90.00
_cell.angle_gamma   90.00
#
_symmetry.space_group_name_H-M   'P 1'
#
loop_
_entity.id
_entity.type
_entity.pdbx_description
1 polymer ?
#
loop_
_entity_poly.entity_id
_entity_poly.type
_entity_poly.pdbx_seq_one_letter_code
_entity_poly.pdbx_strand_id
1 'polypeptide(L)'
;MITLNLPILLSAISGCLLQLVQGQAAGYAQCGGPEYTGPTTCVAGYSCKVQNPFYSQCVPSSEIVSSVKSSATLVTSARSSSVSSKPVSAAPTTSPSGTSGVKCTGTFSPISASSFVAALNPGWNLGNTLDAIPDETSWGNPAVVAATFDDIKAQGFKSVRLPVTWAYHFAGAVNTGTSPDWTIQPTWLQRVSDVIDMITARGLYVIVNVHHDSWIWADVTQENANYTMIEEKFYRIWYQAAQKLACKSSLVAFEPINEPPVNTAADGARINTFNELFLRAINAVGGFNAQRVVTLVGGAEDSVKTSQWFVRPNASYTNPWAIQYHYYSPYDYVFSAWGKTTWGSAADKAALETDIALIRSNFTDVPLLIGEWAISPVQTEPAARWRYWDFLIRTAAKYNTATIYWDNGNDNYNRNTRVWRDKTAADILISAAKGASNSLPDGTTDASASEQSSSAYVWLRKGEAAAAQSVPFLLNGNTFKSVSDGAAVLKLGSDYTVSGSNITFSAAYLAPFATDTAGIKANLTITFSAGAPLALQIVSWAPPTLSSSSSKAIAGSDLVIHVTYNGIHKPATVRALKADGTYLVDDWTVYLPVLQQARTTFGSQWRWDWNQESVTITSSAVDAVIAGGQSVQFMIEAWPRVSGNNVNYTLTV
;
A
#
# COMPACT_ATOMS: atom_id res chain seq x y z
N MET A 1 20.64 60.66 -10.55
CA MET A 1 20.21 61.82 -9.75
C MET A 1 19.03 61.39 -8.90
N ILE A 2 19.00 61.90 -7.65
CA ILE A 2 18.11 61.60 -6.53
C ILE A 2 18.55 60.39 -5.69
N THR A 3 19.49 60.73 -4.81
CA THR A 3 19.82 60.09 -3.54
C THR A 3 18.68 60.23 -2.54
N LEU A 4 18.46 59.21 -1.71
CA LEU A 4 17.90 59.39 -0.37
C LEU A 4 18.59 58.44 0.61
N ASN A 5 18.91 59.02 1.76
CA ASN A 5 19.83 58.56 2.79
C ASN A 5 19.05 58.39 4.11
N LEU A 6 19.63 57.60 5.03
CA LEU A 6 19.44 57.57 6.50
C LEU A 6 18.29 56.72 7.12
N PRO A 7 18.41 56.24 8.39
CA PRO A 7 19.60 55.88 9.19
C PRO A 7 19.54 54.47 9.80
N ILE A 8 20.73 54.01 10.20
CA ILE A 8 21.01 52.96 11.18
C ILE A 8 20.61 53.47 12.59
N LEU A 9 19.85 52.68 13.35
CA LEU A 9 19.76 52.80 14.80
C LEU A 9 20.21 51.48 15.45
N LEU A 10 21.38 51.51 16.07
CA LEU A 10 21.80 50.53 17.07
C LEU A 10 20.95 50.74 18.33
N SER A 11 20.41 49.67 18.89
CA SER A 11 19.98 49.61 20.28
C SER A 11 20.32 48.23 20.82
N ALA A 12 21.28 48.20 21.73
CA ALA A 12 21.74 47.01 22.41
C ALA A 12 21.28 47.04 23.88
N ILE A 13 21.03 45.83 24.40
CA ILE A 13 20.99 45.40 25.81
C ILE A 13 19.64 45.58 26.53
N SER A 14 18.95 44.46 26.75
CA SER A 14 18.89 43.86 28.09
C SER A 14 18.44 42.40 28.00
N GLY A 15 19.34 41.49 28.38
CA GLY A 15 19.16 40.05 28.28
C GLY A 15 18.23 39.49 29.35
N CYS A 16 17.30 38.65 28.91
CA CYS A 16 16.71 37.62 29.74
C CYS A 16 17.07 36.28 29.08
N LEU A 17 18.11 35.61 29.57
CA LEU A 17 18.41 34.24 29.17
C LEU A 17 17.30 33.33 29.70
N LEU A 18 16.30 33.05 28.86
CA LEU A 18 15.53 31.83 29.00
C LEU A 18 16.46 30.68 28.59
N GLN A 19 16.95 29.92 29.58
CA GLN A 19 17.53 28.62 29.31
C GLN A 19 16.42 27.75 28.71
N LEU A 20 16.41 27.62 27.38
CA LEU A 20 15.71 26.55 26.69
C LEU A 20 16.32 25.25 27.21
N VAL A 21 15.57 24.55 28.06
CA VAL A 21 15.83 23.13 28.32
C VAL A 21 15.58 22.44 26.98
N GLN A 22 16.62 22.28 26.16
CA GLN A 22 16.51 21.41 24.98
C GLN A 22 16.25 20.00 25.51
N GLY A 23 15.05 19.48 25.26
CA GLY A 23 14.73 18.08 25.54
C GLY A 23 15.70 17.15 24.82
N GLN A 24 15.83 15.91 25.25
CA GLN A 24 16.64 14.92 24.54
C GLN A 24 15.89 14.45 23.27
N ALA A 25 16.63 14.25 22.19
CA ALA A 25 16.14 13.59 20.98
C ALA A 25 15.78 12.13 21.32
N ALA A 26 14.56 11.72 20.98
CA ALA A 26 14.12 10.34 21.13
C ALA A 26 15.04 9.39 20.33
N GLY A 27 15.01 8.09 20.65
CA GLY A 27 15.73 7.10 19.87
C GLY A 27 15.36 7.21 18.39
N TYR A 28 16.37 7.19 17.51
CA TYR A 28 16.23 7.36 16.05
C TYR A 28 15.75 8.73 15.56
N ALA A 29 15.53 9.71 16.45
CA ALA A 29 15.26 11.08 16.02
C ALA A 29 16.53 11.76 15.48
N GLN A 30 16.33 12.78 14.64
CA GLN A 30 17.43 13.65 14.21
C GLN A 30 18.03 14.34 15.44
N CYS A 31 19.35 14.40 15.49
CA CYS A 31 20.11 15.02 16.58
C CYS A 31 21.24 15.93 16.08
N GLY A 32 21.28 16.22 14.78
CA GLY A 32 22.27 17.11 14.19
C GLY A 32 22.10 17.29 12.68
N GLY A 33 22.78 18.30 12.15
CA GLY A 33 22.71 18.76 10.76
C GLY A 33 22.90 20.28 10.68
N PRO A 34 23.43 20.85 9.58
CA PRO A 34 23.76 22.28 9.48
C PRO A 34 22.57 23.24 9.70
N GLU A 35 21.35 22.79 9.44
CA GLU A 35 20.11 23.58 9.61
C GLU A 35 19.21 23.05 10.74
N TYR A 36 19.69 22.08 11.53
CA TYR A 36 18.90 21.46 12.59
C TYR A 36 18.94 22.29 13.88
N THR A 37 17.77 22.77 14.32
CA THR A 37 17.62 23.62 15.53
C THR A 37 17.06 22.88 16.75
N GLY A 38 16.82 21.57 16.62
CA GLY A 38 16.26 20.74 17.67
C GLY A 38 17.28 20.15 18.66
N PRO A 39 16.85 19.20 19.51
CA PRO A 39 17.70 18.46 20.44
C PRO A 39 18.97 17.83 19.87
N THR A 40 20.15 18.24 20.33
CA THR A 40 21.44 17.67 19.86
C THR A 40 21.96 16.50 20.71
N THR A 41 21.28 16.17 21.80
CA THR A 41 21.61 15.06 22.70
C THR A 41 20.51 14.02 22.70
N CYS A 42 20.89 12.74 22.67
CA CYS A 42 19.94 11.63 22.61
C CYS A 42 19.47 11.17 23.99
N VAL A 43 18.31 10.52 24.06
CA VAL A 43 17.83 9.82 25.26
C VAL A 43 18.81 8.72 25.70
N ALA A 44 18.77 8.35 26.99
CA ALA A 44 19.65 7.34 27.55
C ALA A 44 19.63 6.02 26.74
N GLY A 45 20.82 5.47 26.48
CA GLY A 45 21.01 4.28 25.64
C GLY A 45 21.24 4.57 24.15
N TYR A 46 21.18 5.84 23.74
CA TYR A 46 21.40 6.27 22.35
C TYR A 46 22.50 7.33 22.27
N SER A 47 23.21 7.35 21.13
CA SER A 47 24.26 8.32 20.80
C SER A 47 24.00 8.96 19.45
N CYS A 48 24.24 10.26 19.32
CA CYS A 48 24.06 10.98 18.07
C CYS A 48 25.17 10.61 17.07
N LYS A 49 24.81 9.99 15.95
CA LYS A 49 25.73 9.58 14.89
C LYS A 49 25.42 10.33 13.61
N VAL A 50 26.45 10.94 13.02
CA VAL A 50 26.39 11.55 11.69
C VAL A 50 26.09 10.44 10.68
N GLN A 51 25.00 10.58 9.94
CA GLN A 51 24.63 9.65 8.86
C GLN A 51 25.09 10.19 7.51
N ASN A 52 24.98 11.52 7.32
CA ASN A 52 25.49 12.23 6.15
C ASN A 52 25.78 13.70 6.53
N PRO A 53 26.35 14.52 5.62
CA PRO A 53 26.73 15.91 5.93
C PRO A 53 25.59 16.81 6.41
N PHE A 54 24.34 16.46 6.13
CA PHE A 54 23.15 17.25 6.46
C PHE A 54 22.33 16.66 7.61
N TYR A 55 22.64 15.45 8.07
CA TYR A 55 21.78 14.68 8.97
C TYR A 55 22.58 13.80 9.94
N SER A 56 22.28 13.95 11.24
CA SER A 56 22.75 13.05 12.30
C SER A 56 21.55 12.48 13.05
N GLN A 57 21.64 11.22 13.49
CA GLN A 57 20.54 10.47 14.10
C GLN A 57 20.95 9.80 15.41
N CYS A 58 20.04 9.74 16.38
CA CYS A 58 20.22 8.98 17.59
C CYS A 58 20.19 7.47 17.30
N VAL A 59 21.29 6.76 17.50
CA VAL A 59 21.36 5.30 17.32
C VAL A 59 21.74 4.60 18.63
N PRO A 60 21.32 3.34 18.87
CA PRO A 60 21.66 2.61 20.08
C PRO A 60 23.16 2.52 20.28
N SER A 61 23.63 2.91 21.47
CA SER A 61 25.04 2.79 21.83
C SER A 61 25.36 1.32 22.07
N SER A 62 26.05 0.69 21.12
CA SER A 62 26.50 -0.70 21.26
C SER A 62 27.73 -0.71 22.16
N GLU A 63 27.54 -0.80 23.49
CA GLU A 63 28.39 -1.53 24.43
C GLU A 63 27.88 -1.47 25.89
N ILE A 64 27.95 -2.64 26.54
CA ILE A 64 27.87 -2.99 27.98
C ILE A 64 26.54 -3.48 28.57
N VAL A 65 26.64 -4.75 29.03
CA VAL A 65 25.74 -5.65 29.74
C VAL A 65 25.88 -5.47 31.27
N SER A 66 24.81 -5.79 32.01
CA SER A 66 24.76 -6.26 33.42
C SER A 66 24.44 -5.27 34.57
N SER A 67 23.22 -5.44 35.14
CA SER A 67 22.94 -5.59 36.61
C SER A 67 23.06 -4.32 37.51
N VAL A 68 22.27 -3.97 38.54
CA VAL A 68 21.36 -4.63 39.51
C VAL A 68 20.48 -3.55 40.23
N LYS A 69 19.25 -3.94 40.63
CA LYS A 69 18.34 -3.52 41.76
C LYS A 69 17.89 -2.07 42.02
N SER A 70 16.55 -1.97 42.08
CA SER A 70 15.68 -1.55 43.21
C SER A 70 16.15 -0.44 44.15
N SER A 71 15.37 0.64 44.22
CA SER A 71 14.91 1.20 45.50
C SER A 71 13.71 2.13 45.34
N ALA A 72 12.95 2.23 46.42
CA ALA A 72 11.63 2.82 46.53
C ALA A 72 11.63 4.30 46.93
N THR A 73 10.48 4.94 46.67
CA THR A 73 9.86 6.10 47.34
C THR A 73 10.54 7.47 47.25
N LEU A 74 9.75 8.48 46.85
CA LEU A 74 9.46 9.64 47.69
C LEU A 74 8.23 10.40 47.19
N VAL A 75 7.35 10.66 48.15
CA VAL A 75 6.12 11.43 48.09
C VAL A 75 6.46 12.91 48.08
N THR A 76 5.85 13.71 47.20
CA THR A 76 5.69 15.15 47.42
C THR A 76 4.32 15.63 46.98
N SER A 77 3.59 16.14 47.98
CA SER A 77 2.32 16.82 47.89
C SER A 77 2.49 18.18 47.22
N ALA A 78 1.64 18.52 46.25
CA ALA A 78 1.44 19.89 45.80
C ALA A 78 -0.04 20.28 45.93
N ARG A 79 -0.22 21.38 46.65
CA ARG A 79 -1.43 21.97 47.19
C ARG A 79 -2.26 22.64 46.10
N SER A 80 -3.56 22.33 46.07
CA SER A 80 -4.56 22.96 45.21
C SER A 80 -4.80 24.42 45.62
N SER A 81 -4.66 25.36 44.67
CA SER A 81 -5.14 26.74 44.78
C SER A 81 -6.36 26.90 43.89
N SER A 82 -7.51 27.08 44.52
CA SER A 82 -8.82 27.36 43.91
C SER A 82 -8.86 28.79 43.36
N VAL A 83 -9.09 28.93 42.06
CA VAL A 83 -9.54 30.20 41.45
C VAL A 83 -10.96 30.00 40.92
N SER A 84 -11.88 30.73 41.55
CA SER A 84 -13.30 30.82 41.20
C SER A 84 -13.47 31.62 39.92
N SER A 85 -14.06 31.03 38.88
CA SER A 85 -14.65 31.75 37.73
C SER A 85 -16.15 31.47 37.64
N LYS A 86 -16.91 32.57 37.55
CA LYS A 86 -18.38 32.61 37.42
C LYS A 86 -18.87 31.97 36.11
N PRO A 87 -20.10 31.45 36.08
CA PRO A 87 -20.64 30.75 34.92
C PRO A 87 -21.00 31.73 33.80
N VAL A 88 -20.53 31.44 32.59
CA VAL A 88 -21.00 32.08 31.35
C VAL A 88 -22.19 31.29 30.83
N SER A 89 -23.30 31.99 30.58
CA SER A 89 -24.57 31.45 30.11
C SER A 89 -24.44 30.53 28.90
N ALA A 90 -25.00 29.34 29.03
CA ALA A 90 -25.17 28.37 27.96
C ALA A 90 -26.11 28.91 26.87
N ALA A 91 -25.68 28.77 25.61
CA ALA A 91 -26.54 28.87 24.44
C ALA A 91 -27.55 27.70 24.43
N PRO A 92 -28.76 27.88 23.87
CA PRO A 92 -29.85 26.91 24.03
C PRO A 92 -29.52 25.63 23.27
N THR A 93 -29.36 24.53 24.01
CA THR A 93 -29.34 23.17 23.50
C THR A 93 -30.77 22.75 23.20
N THR A 94 -31.21 22.92 21.95
CA THR A 94 -32.38 22.20 21.45
C THR A 94 -32.01 20.73 21.28
N SER A 95 -32.18 19.95 22.35
CA SER A 95 -32.30 18.49 22.23
C SER A 95 -33.48 18.17 21.31
N PRO A 96 -33.30 17.41 20.21
CA PRO A 96 -34.44 16.84 19.53
C PRO A 96 -35.08 15.82 20.48
N SER A 97 -36.35 16.07 20.77
CA SER A 97 -37.22 15.14 21.47
C SER A 97 -37.31 13.81 20.71
N GLY A 98 -36.96 12.71 21.38
CA GLY A 98 -37.58 11.39 21.21
C GLY A 98 -37.61 10.74 19.82
N THR A 99 -36.46 10.45 19.21
CA THR A 99 -36.37 9.30 18.29
C THR A 99 -36.05 8.05 19.11
N SER A 100 -37.02 7.16 19.27
CA SER A 100 -36.70 5.78 19.70
C SER A 100 -35.70 5.22 18.70
N GLY A 101 -34.48 4.87 19.16
CA GLY A 101 -33.43 4.31 18.29
C GLY A 101 -33.94 3.12 17.48
N VAL A 102 -33.28 2.83 16.36
CA VAL A 102 -33.64 1.73 15.45
C VAL A 102 -33.83 0.45 16.26
N LYS A 103 -34.98 -0.21 16.10
CA LYS A 103 -35.25 -1.51 16.72
C LYS A 103 -35.12 -2.59 15.65
N CYS A 104 -34.23 -3.54 15.89
CA CYS A 104 -34.05 -4.70 15.02
C CYS A 104 -34.88 -5.88 15.55
N THR A 105 -35.63 -6.53 14.66
CA THR A 105 -36.50 -7.67 15.00
C THR A 105 -35.79 -9.03 14.88
N GLY A 106 -34.56 -9.06 14.35
CA GLY A 106 -33.73 -10.27 14.21
C GLY A 106 -32.82 -10.55 15.41
N THR A 107 -31.99 -11.57 15.29
CA THR A 107 -30.92 -11.87 16.25
C THR A 107 -29.57 -11.35 15.75
N PHE A 108 -28.76 -10.85 16.67
CA PHE A 108 -27.36 -10.54 16.45
C PHE A 108 -26.53 -11.54 17.24
N SER A 109 -25.52 -12.13 16.62
CA SER A 109 -24.58 -13.04 17.30
C SER A 109 -23.30 -12.27 17.60
N PRO A 110 -23.11 -11.73 18.82
CA PRO A 110 -21.93 -10.94 19.14
C PRO A 110 -20.65 -11.73 18.87
N ILE A 111 -19.64 -11.03 18.35
CA ILE A 111 -18.32 -11.58 18.06
C ILE A 111 -17.28 -10.63 18.63
N SER A 112 -16.24 -11.18 19.26
CA SER A 112 -15.13 -10.37 19.75
C SER A 112 -14.33 -9.81 18.57
N ALA A 113 -13.61 -8.70 18.79
CA ALA A 113 -12.75 -8.13 17.75
C ALA A 113 -11.64 -9.12 17.33
N SER A 114 -11.07 -9.89 18.26
CA SER A 114 -10.06 -10.90 17.94
C SER A 114 -10.63 -12.03 17.09
N SER A 115 -11.83 -12.54 17.42
CA SER A 115 -12.49 -13.57 16.61
C SER A 115 -12.90 -13.06 15.23
N PHE A 116 -13.34 -11.80 15.11
CA PHE A 116 -13.65 -11.18 13.83
C PHE A 116 -12.40 -11.03 12.95
N VAL A 117 -11.32 -10.48 13.52
CA VAL A 117 -10.02 -10.33 12.83
C VAL A 117 -9.41 -11.67 12.42
N ALA A 118 -9.55 -12.71 13.23
CA ALA A 118 -9.12 -14.06 12.85
C ALA A 118 -9.98 -14.64 11.71
N ALA A 119 -11.30 -14.42 11.75
CA ALA A 119 -12.24 -14.97 10.77
C ALA A 119 -12.15 -14.28 9.40
N LEU A 120 -11.78 -13.00 9.35
CA LEU A 120 -11.65 -12.25 8.10
C LEU A 120 -10.41 -12.64 7.29
N ASN A 121 -9.38 -13.25 7.90
CA ASN A 121 -8.08 -13.46 7.27
C ASN A 121 -8.04 -14.72 6.35
N PRO A 122 -7.60 -14.60 5.09
CA PRO A 122 -7.22 -13.38 4.37
C PRO A 122 -8.43 -12.68 3.73
N GLY A 123 -8.35 -11.35 3.61
CA GLY A 123 -9.35 -10.51 2.96
C GLY A 123 -8.92 -9.95 1.60
N TRP A 124 -9.88 -9.39 0.87
CA TRP A 124 -9.69 -8.74 -0.44
C TRP A 124 -10.44 -7.40 -0.47
N ASN A 125 -9.85 -6.33 -1.02
CA ASN A 125 -10.52 -5.04 -1.20
C ASN A 125 -11.27 -5.00 -2.53
N LEU A 126 -12.50 -4.51 -2.51
CA LEU A 126 -13.22 -4.09 -3.72
C LEU A 126 -12.80 -2.67 -4.11
N GLY A 127 -11.53 -2.46 -4.45
CA GLY A 127 -10.98 -1.13 -4.75
C GLY A 127 -11.48 -0.56 -6.07
N ASN A 128 -11.43 0.76 -6.22
CA ASN A 128 -11.84 1.53 -7.40
C ASN A 128 -13.26 1.18 -7.90
N THR A 129 -14.18 0.97 -6.97
CA THR A 129 -15.58 0.61 -7.19
C THR A 129 -16.45 1.64 -6.50
N LEU A 130 -17.05 1.36 -5.33
CA LEU A 130 -17.87 2.34 -4.60
C LEU A 130 -17.04 3.50 -4.03
N ASP A 131 -15.73 3.38 -4.01
CA ASP A 131 -14.76 4.41 -3.71
C ASP A 131 -14.42 5.32 -4.91
N ALA A 132 -14.74 4.90 -6.14
CA ALA A 132 -14.51 5.72 -7.32
C ALA A 132 -15.32 7.03 -7.28
N ILE A 133 -14.81 8.04 -7.97
CA ILE A 133 -15.40 9.39 -7.98
C ILE A 133 -15.76 9.82 -9.41
N PRO A 134 -16.95 10.41 -9.64
CA PRO A 134 -18.03 10.61 -8.67
C PRO A 134 -18.87 9.36 -8.35
N ASP A 135 -18.88 8.32 -9.19
CA ASP A 135 -19.79 7.18 -9.06
C ASP A 135 -19.04 5.83 -9.21
N GLU A 136 -19.72 4.73 -8.86
CA GLU A 136 -19.16 3.36 -8.78
C GLU A 136 -18.37 2.90 -10.03
N THR A 137 -18.72 3.43 -11.21
CA THR A 137 -18.09 3.04 -12.49
C THR A 137 -17.13 4.08 -13.06
N SER A 138 -16.92 5.20 -12.36
CA SER A 138 -16.20 6.37 -12.90
C SER A 138 -14.70 6.11 -13.11
N TRP A 139 -14.12 5.10 -12.48
CA TRP A 139 -12.73 4.70 -12.64
C TRP A 139 -12.52 3.45 -13.51
N GLY A 140 -13.52 3.11 -14.34
CA GLY A 140 -13.40 2.10 -15.40
C GLY A 140 -13.76 0.66 -14.99
N ASN A 141 -13.97 0.40 -13.71
CA ASN A 141 -14.56 -0.87 -13.28
C ASN A 141 -16.07 -0.91 -13.61
N PRO A 142 -16.62 -2.07 -14.00
CA PRO A 142 -18.07 -2.22 -14.08
C PRO A 142 -18.68 -2.18 -12.67
N ALA A 143 -19.97 -1.87 -12.59
CA ALA A 143 -20.73 -1.98 -11.34
C ALA A 143 -20.61 -3.41 -10.80
N VAL A 144 -20.32 -3.55 -9.51
CA VAL A 144 -20.08 -4.87 -8.92
C VAL A 144 -21.35 -5.71 -8.94
N VAL A 145 -21.16 -6.99 -9.27
CA VAL A 145 -22.23 -8.00 -9.28
C VAL A 145 -21.90 -9.11 -8.30
N ALA A 146 -22.94 -9.82 -7.87
CA ALA A 146 -22.84 -10.90 -6.88
C ALA A 146 -21.81 -11.98 -7.28
N ALA A 147 -21.73 -12.28 -8.57
CA ALA A 147 -20.84 -13.31 -9.11
C ALA A 147 -19.34 -13.00 -8.87
N THR A 148 -18.95 -11.72 -8.78
CA THR A 148 -17.59 -11.33 -8.38
C THR A 148 -17.23 -11.93 -7.02
N PHE A 149 -18.15 -11.89 -6.06
CA PHE A 149 -17.89 -12.43 -4.72
C PHE A 149 -17.95 -13.96 -4.66
N ASP A 150 -18.62 -14.62 -5.62
CA ASP A 150 -18.50 -16.07 -5.77
C ASP A 150 -17.07 -16.45 -6.15
N ASP A 151 -16.46 -15.69 -7.05
CA ASP A 151 -15.09 -15.93 -7.50
C ASP A 151 -14.05 -15.64 -6.40
N ILE A 152 -14.23 -14.52 -5.69
CA ILE A 152 -13.36 -14.16 -4.55
C ILE A 152 -13.44 -15.22 -3.44
N LYS A 153 -14.64 -15.72 -3.13
CA LYS A 153 -14.81 -16.83 -2.19
C LYS A 153 -14.19 -18.13 -2.72
N ALA A 154 -14.38 -18.44 -3.99
CA ALA A 154 -13.85 -19.65 -4.62
C ALA A 154 -12.31 -19.67 -4.63
N GLN A 155 -11.66 -18.51 -4.79
CA GLN A 155 -10.21 -18.38 -4.65
C GLN A 155 -9.75 -18.68 -3.21
N GLY A 156 -10.59 -18.45 -2.20
CA GLY A 156 -10.35 -18.82 -0.81
C GLY A 156 -10.27 -17.65 0.17
N PHE A 157 -10.58 -16.43 -0.28
CA PHE A 157 -10.72 -15.28 0.62
C PHE A 157 -11.92 -15.45 1.56
N LYS A 158 -11.81 -14.92 2.78
CA LYS A 158 -12.84 -15.03 3.82
C LYS A 158 -13.57 -13.73 4.10
N SER A 159 -13.05 -12.62 3.59
CA SER A 159 -13.65 -11.30 3.77
C SER A 159 -13.44 -10.39 2.59
N VAL A 160 -14.25 -9.34 2.54
CA VAL A 160 -14.14 -8.23 1.61
C VAL A 160 -14.06 -6.92 2.39
N ARG A 161 -13.09 -6.07 2.10
CA ARG A 161 -13.17 -4.66 2.49
C ARG A 161 -13.85 -3.88 1.37
N LEU A 162 -14.90 -3.14 1.70
CA LEU A 162 -15.74 -2.37 0.80
C LEU A 162 -15.44 -0.88 1.02
N PRO A 163 -14.44 -0.32 0.31
CA PRO A 163 -14.18 1.11 0.34
C PRO A 163 -15.34 1.87 -0.32
N VAL A 164 -15.82 2.95 0.30
CA VAL A 164 -16.95 3.75 -0.19
C VAL A 164 -16.65 5.24 -0.06
N THR A 165 -16.76 5.98 -1.16
CA THR A 165 -16.68 7.45 -1.16
C THR A 165 -18.09 8.03 -1.11
N TRP A 166 -18.33 8.97 -0.19
CA TRP A 166 -19.64 9.55 0.06
C TRP A 166 -19.77 10.99 -0.45
N ALA A 167 -18.64 11.65 -0.70
CA ALA A 167 -18.52 13.07 -1.02
C ALA A 167 -19.45 13.57 -2.14
N TYR A 168 -19.75 12.72 -3.13
CA TYR A 168 -20.56 13.08 -4.31
C TYR A 168 -22.03 12.63 -4.22
N HIS A 169 -22.43 12.02 -3.10
CA HIS A 169 -23.75 11.41 -2.94
C HIS A 169 -24.60 12.07 -1.86
N PHE A 170 -24.40 13.35 -1.58
CA PHE A 170 -25.33 14.14 -0.77
C PHE A 170 -26.54 14.59 -1.61
N ALA A 171 -27.73 14.63 -1.01
CA ALA A 171 -28.99 14.98 -1.66
C ALA A 171 -29.20 16.50 -1.88
N GLY A 172 -28.26 17.33 -1.37
CA GLY A 172 -28.22 18.79 -1.57
C GLY A 172 -27.10 19.22 -2.50
N ALA A 173 -26.90 20.54 -2.68
CA ALA A 173 -25.92 21.14 -3.57
C ALA A 173 -24.53 20.49 -3.45
N VAL A 174 -24.28 19.58 -4.39
CA VAL A 174 -23.00 18.93 -4.63
C VAL A 174 -21.97 20.07 -4.74
N ASN A 175 -21.02 20.11 -3.81
CA ASN A 175 -19.86 21.02 -3.76
C ASN A 175 -20.03 22.47 -3.25
N THR A 176 -21.15 22.90 -2.62
CA THR A 176 -21.26 24.29 -2.10
C THR A 176 -20.96 24.46 -0.61
N GLY A 177 -20.55 23.39 0.11
CA GLY A 177 -20.16 23.47 1.53
C GLY A 177 -21.28 23.88 2.49
N THR A 178 -22.54 23.86 2.05
CA THR A 178 -23.69 24.40 2.78
C THR A 178 -24.90 23.47 2.65
N SER A 179 -25.00 22.49 3.55
CA SER A 179 -26.24 21.75 3.79
C SER A 179 -26.47 21.68 5.30
N PRO A 180 -27.64 22.07 5.82
CA PRO A 180 -27.90 21.97 7.26
C PRO A 180 -27.97 20.52 7.77
N ASP A 181 -28.21 19.55 6.88
CA ASP A 181 -28.51 18.16 7.26
C ASP A 181 -27.52 17.10 6.75
N TRP A 182 -26.64 17.45 5.80
CA TRP A 182 -25.71 16.52 5.15
C TRP A 182 -26.39 15.19 4.72
N THR A 183 -27.62 15.29 4.19
CA THR A 183 -28.43 14.12 3.84
C THR A 183 -27.78 13.33 2.70
N ILE A 184 -27.56 12.03 2.88
CA ILE A 184 -27.05 11.15 1.82
C ILE A 184 -28.22 10.71 0.94
N GLN A 185 -27.98 10.63 -0.37
CA GLN A 185 -28.95 10.13 -1.34
C GLN A 185 -29.41 8.71 -0.93
N PRO A 186 -30.73 8.47 -0.76
CA PRO A 186 -31.24 7.16 -0.34
C PRO A 186 -30.84 6.02 -1.28
N THR A 187 -30.68 6.31 -2.58
CA THR A 187 -30.22 5.36 -3.60
C THR A 187 -28.79 4.89 -3.35
N TRP A 188 -27.89 5.78 -2.92
CA TRP A 188 -26.51 5.42 -2.58
C TRP A 188 -26.43 4.57 -1.30
N LEU A 189 -27.17 4.96 -0.25
CA LEU A 189 -27.31 4.15 0.97
C LEU A 189 -27.87 2.75 0.68
N GLN A 190 -28.84 2.65 -0.23
CA GLN A 190 -29.37 1.37 -0.68
C GLN A 190 -28.31 0.57 -1.43
N ARG A 191 -27.59 1.18 -2.38
CA ARG A 191 -26.54 0.50 -3.15
C ARG A 191 -25.45 -0.09 -2.25
N VAL A 192 -24.97 0.66 -1.26
CA VAL A 192 -23.98 0.17 -0.29
C VAL A 192 -24.54 -1.03 0.50
N SER A 193 -25.79 -0.93 0.97
CA SER A 193 -26.48 -2.03 1.66
C SER A 193 -26.61 -3.28 0.77
N ASP A 194 -26.93 -3.12 -0.51
CA ASP A 194 -27.10 -4.22 -1.46
C ASP A 194 -25.77 -4.95 -1.71
N VAL A 195 -24.67 -4.22 -1.87
CA VAL A 195 -23.34 -4.82 -2.05
C VAL A 195 -22.90 -5.56 -0.78
N ILE A 196 -23.16 -5.00 0.40
CA ILE A 196 -22.95 -5.71 1.68
C ILE A 196 -23.77 -7.01 1.74
N ASP A 197 -25.00 -7.02 1.24
CA ASP A 197 -25.81 -8.24 1.17
C ASP A 197 -25.25 -9.24 0.17
N MET A 198 -24.74 -8.80 -0.99
CA MET A 198 -24.05 -9.68 -1.93
C MET A 198 -22.85 -10.37 -1.28
N ILE A 199 -22.07 -9.66 -0.47
CA ILE A 199 -20.90 -10.20 0.24
C ILE A 199 -21.35 -11.18 1.33
N THR A 200 -22.22 -10.74 2.25
CA THR A 200 -22.59 -11.51 3.44
C THR A 200 -23.49 -12.71 3.13
N ALA A 201 -24.28 -12.68 2.04
CA ALA A 201 -25.03 -13.85 1.56
C ALA A 201 -24.12 -15.04 1.20
N ARG A 202 -22.83 -14.78 0.94
CA ARG A 202 -21.80 -15.80 0.69
C ARG A 202 -21.05 -16.21 1.97
N GLY A 203 -21.44 -15.71 3.13
CA GLY A 203 -20.76 -15.97 4.40
C GLY A 203 -19.39 -15.30 4.51
N LEU A 204 -19.10 -14.31 3.64
CA LEU A 204 -17.89 -13.50 3.76
C LEU A 204 -18.11 -12.41 4.80
N TYR A 205 -17.09 -12.14 5.61
CA TYR A 205 -17.05 -10.96 6.47
C TYR A 205 -16.85 -9.69 5.62
N VAL A 206 -17.36 -8.55 6.09
CA VAL A 206 -17.20 -7.28 5.40
C VAL A 206 -16.84 -6.14 6.34
N ILE A 207 -15.89 -5.30 5.91
CA ILE A 207 -15.60 -3.99 6.50
C ILE A 207 -16.08 -2.94 5.51
N VAL A 208 -16.93 -2.01 5.93
CA VAL A 208 -17.35 -0.85 5.12
C VAL A 208 -16.89 0.44 5.78
N ASN A 209 -16.47 1.42 4.98
CA ASN A 209 -15.86 2.64 5.49
C ASN A 209 -16.39 3.94 4.85
N VAL A 210 -15.71 5.03 5.22
CA VAL A 210 -15.67 6.31 4.51
C VAL A 210 -14.28 6.40 3.87
N HIS A 211 -14.17 6.53 2.54
CA HIS A 211 -12.90 6.27 1.85
C HIS A 211 -12.17 7.55 1.40
N HIS A 212 -12.34 8.00 0.15
CA HIS A 212 -11.62 9.17 -0.37
C HIS A 212 -12.12 10.52 0.17
N ASP A 213 -13.23 10.50 0.91
CA ASP A 213 -13.67 11.62 1.73
C ASP A 213 -12.53 12.23 2.58
N SER A 214 -11.55 11.40 2.98
CA SER A 214 -10.36 11.77 3.76
C SER A 214 -9.55 12.92 3.18
N TRP A 215 -9.34 12.94 1.86
CA TRP A 215 -8.63 14.01 1.17
C TRP A 215 -9.56 14.94 0.37
N ILE A 216 -10.79 14.52 0.08
CA ILE A 216 -11.76 15.38 -0.64
C ILE A 216 -12.26 16.51 0.26
N TRP A 217 -12.56 16.23 1.54
CA TRP A 217 -13.10 17.25 2.43
C TRP A 217 -12.73 17.09 3.91
N ALA A 218 -12.27 15.91 4.35
CA ALA A 218 -11.93 15.64 5.75
C ALA A 218 -10.43 15.81 6.08
N ASP A 219 -9.68 16.52 5.22
CA ASP A 219 -8.26 16.76 5.42
C ASP A 219 -8.03 17.83 6.49
N VAL A 220 -7.58 17.38 7.67
CA VAL A 220 -7.29 18.24 8.82
C VAL A 220 -5.97 18.99 8.70
N THR A 221 -5.13 18.66 7.72
CA THR A 221 -3.79 19.25 7.55
C THR A 221 -3.81 20.53 6.71
N GLN A 222 -4.94 20.83 6.07
CA GLN A 222 -5.11 22.05 5.27
C GLN A 222 -5.05 23.29 6.18
N GLU A 223 -4.32 24.31 5.73
CA GLU A 223 -4.09 25.56 6.48
C GLU A 223 -5.40 26.22 6.96
N ASN A 224 -6.45 26.13 6.15
CA ASN A 224 -7.77 26.71 6.41
C ASN A 224 -8.86 25.64 6.64
N ALA A 225 -8.50 24.47 7.17
CA ALA A 225 -9.44 23.39 7.44
C ALA A 225 -10.60 23.87 8.34
N ASN A 226 -11.84 23.72 7.86
CA ASN A 226 -13.04 24.02 8.63
C ASN A 226 -13.42 22.81 9.50
N TYR A 227 -12.81 22.71 10.68
CA TYR A 227 -13.03 21.56 11.58
C TYR A 227 -14.49 21.36 11.95
N THR A 228 -15.26 22.43 12.20
CA THR A 228 -16.68 22.31 12.54
C THR A 228 -17.46 21.62 11.43
N MET A 229 -17.28 22.04 10.18
CA MET A 229 -17.93 21.42 9.03
C MET A 229 -17.50 19.96 8.85
N ILE A 230 -16.19 19.68 8.99
CA ILE A 230 -15.65 18.33 8.88
C ILE A 230 -16.30 17.42 9.93
N GLU A 231 -16.30 17.83 11.20
CA GLU A 231 -16.85 17.06 12.32
C GLU A 231 -18.37 16.83 12.17
N GLU A 232 -19.12 17.85 11.74
CA GLU A 232 -20.57 17.76 11.47
C GLU A 232 -20.86 16.79 10.33
N LYS A 233 -20.19 16.96 9.18
CA LYS A 233 -20.38 16.13 8.00
C LYS A 233 -20.00 14.68 8.27
N PHE A 234 -18.88 14.46 8.97
CA PHE A 234 -18.41 13.13 9.36
C PHE A 234 -19.40 12.41 10.28
N TYR A 235 -19.89 13.08 11.34
CA TYR A 235 -20.91 12.52 12.23
C TYR A 235 -22.19 12.16 11.46
N ARG A 236 -22.64 13.03 10.54
CA ARG A 236 -23.87 12.83 9.77
C ARG A 236 -23.78 11.71 8.76
N ILE A 237 -22.62 11.48 8.14
CA ILE A 237 -22.40 10.30 7.29
C ILE A 237 -22.60 9.03 8.12
N TRP A 238 -21.89 8.92 9.23
CA TRP A 238 -21.94 7.72 10.06
C TRP A 238 -23.30 7.48 10.69
N TYR A 239 -24.01 8.52 11.13
CA TYR A 239 -25.36 8.37 11.65
C TYR A 239 -26.30 7.77 10.60
N GLN A 240 -26.27 8.26 9.36
CA GLN A 240 -27.15 7.78 8.29
C GLN A 240 -26.75 6.39 7.76
N ALA A 241 -25.46 6.15 7.55
CA ALA A 241 -24.95 4.84 7.15
C ALA A 241 -25.24 3.77 8.21
N ALA A 242 -24.97 4.07 9.49
CA ALA A 242 -25.25 3.15 10.58
C ALA A 242 -26.75 2.95 10.82
N GLN A 243 -27.60 3.93 10.51
CA GLN A 243 -29.06 3.75 10.50
C GLN A 243 -29.48 2.76 9.42
N LYS A 244 -28.97 2.92 8.20
CA LYS A 244 -29.26 2.00 7.09
C LYS A 244 -28.82 0.57 7.38
N LEU A 245 -27.67 0.42 8.06
CA LEU A 245 -27.01 -0.87 8.31
C LEU A 245 -27.27 -1.44 9.71
N ALA A 246 -28.10 -0.78 10.52
CA ALA A 246 -28.28 -1.05 11.96
C ALA A 246 -28.59 -2.52 12.29
N CYS A 247 -29.35 -3.20 11.42
CA CYS A 247 -29.82 -4.57 11.62
C CYS A 247 -29.04 -5.63 10.85
N LYS A 248 -27.93 -5.26 10.19
CA LYS A 248 -27.04 -6.22 9.51
C LYS A 248 -26.34 -7.11 10.55
N SER A 249 -26.04 -8.35 10.15
CA SER A 249 -25.44 -9.37 11.01
C SER A 249 -24.05 -8.97 11.53
N SER A 250 -23.48 -9.79 12.42
CA SER A 250 -22.12 -9.62 12.95
C SER A 250 -21.00 -9.92 11.95
N LEU A 251 -21.34 -10.30 10.71
CA LEU A 251 -20.38 -10.37 9.60
C LEU A 251 -19.96 -8.98 9.11
N VAL A 252 -20.72 -7.92 9.42
CA VAL A 252 -20.46 -6.55 9.00
C VAL A 252 -19.79 -5.76 10.12
N ALA A 253 -18.59 -5.24 9.85
CA ALA A 253 -17.88 -4.27 10.68
C ALA A 253 -17.78 -2.91 9.97
N PHE A 254 -17.49 -1.88 10.76
CA PHE A 254 -17.33 -0.50 10.30
C PHE A 254 -15.93 0.03 10.58
N GLU A 255 -15.35 0.72 9.60
CA GLU A 255 -14.08 1.45 9.69
C GLU A 255 -14.37 2.94 9.54
N PRO A 256 -13.92 3.83 10.45
CA PRO A 256 -14.36 5.21 10.50
C PRO A 256 -13.97 6.03 9.27
N ILE A 257 -12.73 5.93 8.79
CA ILE A 257 -12.25 6.66 7.62
C ILE A 257 -10.93 6.09 7.10
N ASN A 258 -10.74 6.08 5.78
CA ASN A 258 -9.51 5.63 5.14
C ASN A 258 -8.42 6.71 5.13
N GLU A 259 -7.20 6.36 5.50
CA GLU A 259 -5.98 7.18 5.37
C GLU A 259 -6.16 8.69 5.65
N PRO A 260 -6.72 9.09 6.80
CA PRO A 260 -6.97 10.52 7.06
C PRO A 260 -5.63 11.28 7.16
N PRO A 261 -5.41 12.35 6.37
CA PRO A 261 -4.11 13.03 6.31
C PRO A 261 -3.62 13.52 7.68
N VAL A 262 -2.30 13.43 7.90
CA VAL A 262 -1.67 13.79 9.18
C VAL A 262 -0.20 14.16 8.98
N ASN A 263 0.22 15.30 9.52
CA ASN A 263 1.61 15.78 9.47
C ASN A 263 2.22 15.95 10.86
N THR A 264 1.40 16.23 11.87
CA THR A 264 1.82 16.56 13.23
C THR A 264 1.04 15.80 14.30
N ALA A 265 1.53 15.84 15.55
CA ALA A 265 0.79 15.30 16.69
C ALA A 265 -0.55 16.02 16.93
N ALA A 266 -0.67 17.30 16.58
CA ALA A 266 -1.92 18.04 16.67
C ALA A 266 -2.95 17.51 15.66
N ASP A 267 -2.53 17.20 14.44
CA ASP A 267 -3.36 16.53 13.45
C ASP A 267 -3.77 15.15 13.96
N GLY A 268 -2.84 14.40 14.56
CA GLY A 268 -3.12 13.10 15.20
C GLY A 268 -4.22 13.20 16.27
N ALA A 269 -4.21 14.24 17.10
CA ALA A 269 -5.29 14.50 18.05
C ALA A 269 -6.65 14.76 17.36
N ARG A 270 -6.66 15.42 16.19
CA ARG A 270 -7.87 15.61 15.38
C ARG A 270 -8.36 14.30 14.77
N ILE A 271 -7.47 13.44 14.31
CA ILE A 271 -7.85 12.10 13.82
C ILE A 271 -8.48 11.26 14.92
N ASN A 272 -8.00 11.35 16.16
CA ASN A 272 -8.65 10.69 17.29
C ASN A 272 -10.10 11.20 17.53
N THR A 273 -10.38 12.48 17.24
CA THR A 273 -11.76 13.00 17.27
C THR A 273 -12.65 12.30 16.23
N PHE A 274 -12.14 11.88 15.08
CA PHE A 274 -12.94 11.12 14.11
C PHE A 274 -13.38 9.76 14.67
N ASN A 275 -12.48 9.01 15.32
CA ASN A 275 -12.83 7.75 15.98
C ASN A 275 -13.95 7.95 17.03
N GLU A 276 -13.87 9.03 17.82
CA GLU A 276 -14.87 9.39 18.83
C GLU A 276 -16.23 9.76 18.19
N LEU A 277 -16.22 10.63 17.17
CA LEU A 277 -17.44 11.06 16.46
C LEU A 277 -18.15 9.89 15.79
N PHE A 278 -17.37 8.98 15.19
CA PHE A 278 -17.85 7.75 14.58
C PHE A 278 -18.56 6.87 15.63
N LEU A 279 -17.88 6.55 16.73
CA LEU A 279 -18.45 5.72 17.80
C LEU A 279 -19.72 6.36 18.38
N ARG A 280 -19.70 7.68 18.59
CA ARG A 280 -20.87 8.44 19.04
C ARG A 280 -22.03 8.31 18.06
N ALA A 281 -21.78 8.50 16.76
CA ALA A 281 -22.81 8.46 15.73
C ALA A 281 -23.47 7.08 15.64
N ILE A 282 -22.68 6.01 15.56
CA ILE A 282 -23.23 4.66 15.39
C ILE A 282 -23.99 4.18 16.63
N ASN A 283 -23.56 4.57 17.84
CA ASN A 283 -24.23 4.21 19.09
C ASN A 283 -25.52 5.02 19.31
N ALA A 284 -25.60 6.27 18.83
CA ALA A 284 -26.81 7.08 18.90
C ALA A 284 -27.98 6.53 18.07
N VAL A 285 -27.68 5.74 17.02
CA VAL A 285 -28.70 5.16 16.13
C VAL A 285 -29.51 4.04 16.79
N GLY A 286 -28.91 3.25 17.69
CA GLY A 286 -29.51 2.01 18.21
C GLY A 286 -29.28 0.79 17.31
N GLY A 287 -30.20 -0.18 17.35
CA GLY A 287 -30.08 -1.46 16.65
C GLY A 287 -28.95 -2.33 17.21
N PHE A 288 -28.19 -2.99 16.34
CA PHE A 288 -27.04 -3.82 16.75
C PHE A 288 -25.71 -3.07 16.79
N ASN A 289 -25.71 -1.76 16.52
CA ASN A 289 -24.47 -1.01 16.31
C ASN A 289 -23.55 -0.98 17.54
N ALA A 290 -24.06 -0.93 18.77
CA ALA A 290 -23.25 -0.97 20.00
C ALA A 290 -22.52 -2.31 20.25
N GLN A 291 -22.97 -3.38 19.57
CA GLN A 291 -22.41 -4.72 19.64
C GLN A 291 -21.52 -5.04 18.43
N ARG A 292 -21.48 -4.15 17.42
CA ARG A 292 -20.79 -4.35 16.16
C ARG A 292 -19.29 -4.13 16.32
N VAL A 293 -18.50 -4.99 15.67
CA VAL A 293 -17.04 -4.80 15.58
C VAL A 293 -16.73 -3.54 14.79
N VAL A 294 -15.76 -2.78 15.26
CA VAL A 294 -15.21 -1.63 14.55
C VAL A 294 -13.69 -1.76 14.35
N THR A 295 -13.18 -1.30 13.23
CA THR A 295 -11.74 -1.25 12.93
C THR A 295 -11.28 0.20 12.95
N LEU A 296 -10.77 0.65 14.10
CA LEU A 296 -10.36 2.04 14.31
C LEU A 296 -9.01 2.32 13.64
N VAL A 297 -8.77 3.57 13.28
CA VAL A 297 -7.62 3.98 12.46
C VAL A 297 -6.78 5.03 13.16
N GLY A 298 -5.47 5.01 12.89
CA GLY A 298 -4.57 6.13 13.15
C GLY A 298 -4.46 7.05 11.93
N GLY A 299 -3.69 8.14 12.09
CA GLY A 299 -3.48 9.08 10.99
C GLY A 299 -2.75 8.43 9.81
N ALA A 300 -3.23 8.71 8.59
CA ALA A 300 -2.81 8.11 7.32
C ALA A 300 -2.87 6.59 7.26
N GLU A 301 -3.46 5.92 8.25
CA GLU A 301 -3.34 4.47 8.48
C GLU A 301 -1.86 4.00 8.44
N ASP A 302 -0.93 4.90 8.77
CA ASP A 302 0.50 4.61 8.81
C ASP A 302 0.86 3.93 10.14
N SER A 303 1.65 2.85 10.08
CA SER A 303 1.96 2.05 11.26
C SER A 303 2.76 2.81 12.33
N VAL A 304 3.65 3.72 11.93
CA VAL A 304 4.49 4.53 12.82
C VAL A 304 3.66 5.65 13.45
N LYS A 305 2.91 6.40 12.64
CA LYS A 305 2.05 7.49 13.13
C LYS A 305 0.93 6.97 14.03
N THR A 306 0.35 5.81 13.68
CA THR A 306 -0.62 5.11 14.54
C THR A 306 0.02 4.75 15.87
N SER A 307 1.22 4.17 15.85
CA SER A 307 1.97 3.81 17.06
C SER A 307 2.33 5.00 17.94
N GLN A 308 2.46 6.20 17.37
CA GLN A 308 2.83 7.43 18.08
C GLN A 308 1.61 8.19 18.63
N TRP A 309 0.52 8.27 17.87
CA TRP A 309 -0.54 9.26 18.13
C TRP A 309 -1.94 8.67 18.30
N PHE A 310 -2.16 7.38 18.05
CA PHE A 310 -3.47 6.76 18.26
C PHE A 310 -3.85 6.75 19.75
N VAL A 311 -5.08 7.17 20.06
CA VAL A 311 -5.66 7.11 21.40
C VAL A 311 -6.78 6.08 21.42
N ARG A 312 -6.75 5.20 22.43
CA ARG A 312 -7.80 4.18 22.62
C ARG A 312 -9.17 4.83 22.78
N PRO A 313 -10.25 4.20 22.26
CA PRO A 313 -11.59 4.75 22.36
C PRO A 313 -12.02 4.88 23.83
N ASN A 314 -12.93 5.83 24.09
CA ASN A 314 -13.50 6.02 25.42
C ASN A 314 -14.16 4.71 25.91
N ALA A 315 -13.88 4.34 27.16
CA ALA A 315 -14.41 3.13 27.80
C ALA A 315 -15.95 3.10 27.92
N SER A 316 -16.64 4.22 27.70
CA SER A 316 -18.11 4.26 27.61
C SER A 316 -18.68 3.54 26.39
N TYR A 317 -17.90 3.33 25.33
CA TYR A 317 -18.33 2.58 24.16
C TYR A 317 -18.06 1.09 24.35
N THR A 318 -19.10 0.26 24.17
CA THR A 318 -19.01 -1.19 24.34
C THR A 318 -18.62 -1.95 23.08
N ASN A 319 -18.41 -1.24 21.96
CA ASN A 319 -18.03 -1.84 20.70
C ASN A 319 -16.74 -2.66 20.85
N PRO A 320 -16.70 -3.94 20.42
CA PRO A 320 -15.45 -4.64 20.24
C PRO A 320 -14.65 -3.94 19.12
N TRP A 321 -13.37 -3.64 19.35
CA TRP A 321 -12.57 -2.87 18.41
C TRP A 321 -11.20 -3.50 18.11
N ALA A 322 -10.72 -3.22 16.90
CA ALA A 322 -9.39 -3.55 16.39
C ALA A 322 -8.71 -2.28 15.85
N ILE A 323 -7.41 -2.35 15.57
CA ILE A 323 -6.69 -1.28 14.84
C ILE A 323 -6.41 -1.76 13.41
N GLN A 324 -6.68 -0.87 12.46
CA GLN A 324 -6.36 -1.03 11.05
C GLN A 324 -5.25 -0.05 10.65
N TYR A 325 -4.30 -0.55 9.86
CA TYR A 325 -3.21 0.22 9.24
C TYR A 325 -2.92 -0.33 7.84
N HIS A 326 -2.21 0.41 7.00
CA HIS A 326 -1.84 0.01 5.64
C HIS A 326 -0.34 -0.26 5.52
N TYR A 327 0.04 -1.07 4.53
CA TYR A 327 1.44 -1.43 4.30
C TYR A 327 1.79 -1.51 2.81
N TYR A 328 2.48 -0.47 2.32
CA TYR A 328 2.99 -0.35 0.95
C TYR A 328 4.49 -0.08 0.96
N SER A 329 5.25 -1.00 1.58
CA SER A 329 6.71 -0.88 1.70
C SER A 329 7.46 -2.11 1.16
N PRO A 330 8.66 -1.92 0.56
CA PRO A 330 9.30 -0.63 0.32
C PRO A 330 8.72 0.07 -0.93
N TYR A 331 8.57 1.40 -0.85
CA TYR A 331 7.93 2.24 -1.88
C TYR A 331 8.49 1.98 -3.29
N ASP A 332 9.81 1.93 -3.40
CA ASP A 332 10.51 1.76 -4.66
C ASP A 332 10.14 0.46 -5.38
N TYR A 333 9.93 -0.62 -4.64
CA TYR A 333 9.48 -1.88 -5.20
C TYR A 333 7.96 -1.89 -5.47
N VAL A 334 7.14 -1.51 -4.49
CA VAL A 334 5.67 -1.67 -4.61
C VAL A 334 5.04 -0.76 -5.67
N PHE A 335 5.65 0.41 -5.90
CA PHE A 335 5.25 1.34 -6.96
C PHE A 335 6.14 1.26 -8.20
N SER A 336 7.10 0.32 -8.27
CA SER A 336 8.12 0.27 -9.34
C SER A 336 8.74 1.64 -9.61
N ALA A 337 9.11 2.32 -8.53
CA ALA A 337 9.85 3.56 -8.60
C ALA A 337 11.30 3.25 -8.97
N TRP A 338 11.87 4.14 -9.78
CA TRP A 338 13.30 4.12 -10.10
C TRP A 338 13.79 2.76 -10.59
N GLY A 339 12.97 2.03 -11.37
CA GLY A 339 13.34 0.74 -11.97
C GLY A 339 13.64 -0.39 -11.00
N LYS A 340 13.16 -0.31 -9.75
CA LYS A 340 13.26 -1.43 -8.81
C LYS A 340 12.17 -2.47 -9.08
N THR A 341 12.60 -3.57 -9.67
CA THR A 341 11.73 -4.68 -10.06
C THR A 341 11.98 -5.96 -9.26
N THR A 342 12.92 -5.94 -8.31
CA THR A 342 13.33 -7.10 -7.50
C THR A 342 13.10 -6.86 -6.01
N TRP A 343 12.88 -7.95 -5.28
CA TRP A 343 12.67 -7.98 -3.84
C TRP A 343 13.02 -9.39 -3.30
N GLY A 344 13.49 -9.45 -2.05
CA GLY A 344 13.63 -10.69 -1.28
C GLY A 344 15.01 -10.91 -0.66
N SER A 345 15.87 -9.89 -0.69
CA SER A 345 17.15 -9.91 0.03
C SER A 345 16.93 -10.07 1.55
N ALA A 346 18.01 -10.38 2.29
CA ALA A 346 17.93 -10.43 3.74
C ALA A 346 17.53 -9.07 4.35
N ALA A 347 18.00 -7.98 3.76
CA ALA A 347 17.65 -6.63 4.19
C ALA A 347 16.17 -6.30 3.94
N ASP A 348 15.63 -6.65 2.76
CA ASP A 348 14.22 -6.46 2.43
C ASP A 348 13.31 -7.17 3.45
N LYS A 349 13.63 -8.44 3.75
CA LYS A 349 12.89 -9.27 4.68
C LYS A 349 12.96 -8.74 6.11
N ALA A 350 14.16 -8.32 6.55
CA ALA A 350 14.35 -7.76 7.88
C ALA A 350 13.62 -6.42 8.07
N ALA A 351 13.59 -5.56 7.04
CA ALA A 351 12.86 -4.30 7.08
C ALA A 351 11.34 -4.54 7.23
N LEU A 352 10.76 -5.38 6.37
CA LEU A 352 9.32 -5.70 6.45
C LEU A 352 8.95 -6.32 7.79
N GLU A 353 9.76 -7.25 8.29
CA GLU A 353 9.52 -7.86 9.58
C GLU A 353 9.61 -6.83 10.72
N THR A 354 10.58 -5.93 10.68
CA THR A 354 10.75 -4.87 11.68
C THR A 354 9.51 -3.98 11.75
N ASP A 355 8.99 -3.54 10.61
CA ASP A 355 7.83 -2.64 10.54
C ASP A 355 6.58 -3.29 11.20
N ILE A 356 6.30 -4.56 10.88
CA ILE A 356 5.17 -5.29 11.47
C ILE A 356 5.42 -5.57 12.96
N ALA A 357 6.64 -5.90 13.35
CA ALA A 357 6.99 -6.15 14.75
C ALA A 357 6.85 -4.90 15.63
N LEU A 358 7.18 -3.72 15.11
CA LEU A 358 7.11 -2.45 15.85
C LEU A 358 5.67 -2.11 16.23
N ILE A 359 4.74 -2.10 15.29
CA ILE A 359 3.33 -1.82 15.61
C ILE A 359 2.74 -2.89 16.54
N ARG A 360 3.10 -4.16 16.34
CA ARG A 360 2.69 -5.25 17.25
C ARG A 360 3.26 -5.09 18.66
N SER A 361 4.40 -4.44 18.83
CA SER A 361 4.99 -4.19 20.15
C SER A 361 4.31 -3.03 20.88
N ASN A 362 3.80 -2.03 20.14
CA ASN A 362 3.12 -0.86 20.73
C ASN A 362 1.67 -1.15 21.15
N PHE A 363 1.02 -2.09 20.49
CA PHE A 363 -0.28 -2.61 20.88
C PHE A 363 -0.06 -4.09 21.09
N THR A 364 -0.10 -4.64 22.30
CA THR A 364 0.14 -6.09 22.51
C THR A 364 -1.15 -6.89 22.73
N ASP A 365 -2.21 -6.18 23.12
CA ASP A 365 -3.52 -6.69 23.55
C ASP A 365 -4.65 -6.36 22.56
N VAL A 366 -4.36 -5.62 21.48
CA VAL A 366 -5.36 -5.14 20.51
C VAL A 366 -5.31 -6.00 19.24
N PRO A 367 -6.41 -6.50 18.69
CA PRO A 367 -6.38 -7.14 17.36
C PRO A 367 -5.89 -6.17 16.29
N LEU A 368 -4.99 -6.62 15.41
CA LEU A 368 -4.43 -5.81 14.31
C LEU A 368 -4.83 -6.39 12.96
N LEU A 369 -5.06 -5.51 12.00
CA LEU A 369 -5.16 -5.88 10.59
C LEU A 369 -4.43 -4.88 9.70
N ILE A 370 -3.80 -5.41 8.65
CA ILE A 370 -3.35 -4.64 7.50
C ILE A 370 -4.56 -4.52 6.57
N GLY A 371 -5.21 -3.34 6.56
CA GLY A 371 -6.42 -3.06 5.78
C GLY A 371 -6.16 -3.00 4.27
N GLU A 372 -4.93 -2.63 3.91
CA GLU A 372 -4.45 -2.61 2.53
C GLU A 372 -2.97 -2.93 2.46
N TRP A 373 -2.64 -3.76 1.47
CA TRP A 373 -1.29 -3.95 0.94
C TRP A 373 -1.44 -4.46 -0.49
N ALA A 374 -0.53 -4.08 -1.38
CA ALA A 374 -0.46 -4.68 -2.69
C ALA A 374 0.92 -4.57 -3.32
N ILE A 375 1.08 -5.38 -4.37
CA ILE A 375 2.15 -5.30 -5.35
C ILE A 375 1.52 -5.74 -6.67
N SER A 376 1.63 -4.89 -7.70
CA SER A 376 0.93 -5.14 -8.96
C SER A 376 1.76 -6.00 -9.93
N PRO A 377 1.12 -6.96 -10.63
CA PRO A 377 1.75 -7.72 -11.70
C PRO A 377 2.01 -6.90 -12.96
N VAL A 378 1.48 -5.67 -13.07
CA VAL A 378 1.71 -4.76 -14.19
C VAL A 378 3.18 -4.35 -14.31
N GLN A 379 3.86 -4.12 -13.19
CA GLN A 379 5.23 -3.56 -13.19
C GLN A 379 6.28 -4.50 -12.60
N THR A 380 5.88 -5.49 -11.79
CA THR A 380 6.86 -6.31 -11.06
C THR A 380 7.17 -7.64 -11.72
N GLU A 381 8.35 -8.16 -11.43
CA GLU A 381 8.82 -9.48 -11.84
C GLU A 381 8.16 -10.57 -10.96
N PRO A 382 7.66 -11.68 -11.52
CA PRO A 382 6.95 -12.71 -10.75
C PRO A 382 7.70 -13.31 -9.57
N ALA A 383 8.97 -13.68 -9.71
CA ALA A 383 9.71 -14.34 -8.63
C ALA A 383 9.86 -13.43 -7.41
N ALA A 384 10.21 -12.17 -7.61
CA ALA A 384 10.21 -11.15 -6.56
C ALA A 384 8.80 -10.98 -5.94
N ARG A 385 7.76 -10.89 -6.79
CA ARG A 385 6.37 -10.67 -6.35
C ARG A 385 5.86 -11.82 -5.49
N TRP A 386 6.07 -13.05 -5.92
CA TRP A 386 5.65 -14.26 -5.22
C TRP A 386 6.38 -14.41 -3.88
N ARG A 387 7.67 -14.04 -3.81
CA ARG A 387 8.41 -13.96 -2.54
C ARG A 387 7.84 -12.92 -1.60
N TYR A 388 7.48 -11.73 -2.12
CA TYR A 388 6.87 -10.67 -1.33
C TYR A 388 5.54 -11.12 -0.72
N TRP A 389 4.65 -11.71 -1.53
CA TRP A 389 3.35 -12.21 -1.08
C TRP A 389 3.48 -13.27 0.02
N ASP A 390 4.30 -14.30 -0.21
CA ASP A 390 4.52 -15.36 0.80
C ASP A 390 5.08 -14.78 2.10
N PHE A 391 6.11 -13.93 1.99
CA PHE A 391 6.80 -13.41 3.17
C PHE A 391 5.92 -12.44 3.97
N LEU A 392 5.18 -11.53 3.31
CA LEU A 392 4.28 -10.59 3.99
C LEU A 392 3.20 -11.35 4.76
N ILE A 393 2.53 -12.33 4.13
CA ILE A 393 1.45 -13.07 4.77
C ILE A 393 1.96 -13.90 5.96
N ARG A 394 3.08 -14.60 5.81
CA ARG A 394 3.64 -15.39 6.92
C ARG A 394 4.16 -14.50 8.05
N THR A 395 4.70 -13.32 7.73
CA THR A 395 5.17 -12.36 8.74
C THR A 395 3.99 -11.74 9.48
N ALA A 396 2.94 -11.31 8.79
CA ALA A 396 1.71 -10.83 9.43
C ALA A 396 1.11 -11.90 10.35
N ALA A 397 1.05 -13.17 9.92
CA ALA A 397 0.60 -14.27 10.75
C ALA A 397 1.50 -14.49 11.99
N LYS A 398 2.82 -14.42 11.85
CA LYS A 398 3.79 -14.51 12.97
C LYS A 398 3.51 -13.46 14.06
N TYR A 399 3.07 -12.27 13.67
CA TYR A 399 2.74 -11.18 14.59
C TYR A 399 1.24 -11.04 14.89
N ASN A 400 0.43 -12.07 14.61
CA ASN A 400 -1.01 -12.08 14.89
C ASN A 400 -1.75 -10.86 14.28
N THR A 401 -1.43 -10.57 13.02
CA THR A 401 -2.03 -9.51 12.22
C THR A 401 -2.73 -10.12 11.01
N ALA A 402 -4.01 -9.80 10.82
CA ALA A 402 -4.75 -10.19 9.62
C ALA A 402 -4.36 -9.30 8.43
N THR A 403 -4.61 -9.77 7.21
CA THR A 403 -4.26 -9.00 6.01
C THR A 403 -5.43 -8.96 5.02
N ILE A 404 -5.64 -7.80 4.42
CA ILE A 404 -6.63 -7.59 3.36
C ILE A 404 -5.90 -7.03 2.14
N TYR A 405 -5.92 -7.80 1.05
CA TYR A 405 -5.21 -7.48 -0.18
C TYR A 405 -5.89 -6.34 -0.93
N TRP A 406 -5.15 -5.33 -1.41
CA TRP A 406 -5.69 -4.26 -2.25
C TRP A 406 -5.79 -4.67 -3.72
N ASP A 407 -6.98 -4.53 -4.32
CA ASP A 407 -7.22 -4.82 -5.73
C ASP A 407 -8.16 -3.79 -6.38
N ASN A 408 -7.57 -2.92 -7.18
CA ASN A 408 -8.26 -1.88 -7.93
C ASN A 408 -9.03 -2.41 -9.18
N GLY A 409 -9.02 -3.72 -9.45
CA GLY A 409 -9.64 -4.34 -10.63
C GLY A 409 -8.79 -4.30 -11.92
N ASN A 410 -7.83 -3.37 -12.01
CA ASN A 410 -6.91 -3.22 -13.14
C ASN A 410 -5.65 -4.07 -12.99
N ASP A 411 -5.21 -4.32 -11.75
CA ASP A 411 -3.94 -5.00 -11.49
C ASP A 411 -4.10 -6.52 -11.40
N ASN A 412 -5.10 -7.04 -10.67
CA ASN A 412 -5.11 -8.45 -10.28
C ASN A 412 -6.33 -9.21 -10.78
N TYR A 413 -7.45 -9.18 -10.05
CA TYR A 413 -8.64 -9.89 -10.48
C TYR A 413 -9.37 -9.10 -11.55
N ASN A 414 -9.34 -9.60 -12.80
CA ASN A 414 -10.07 -8.99 -13.88
C ASN A 414 -11.56 -9.38 -13.78
N ARG A 415 -12.38 -8.42 -13.36
CA ARG A 415 -13.81 -8.61 -13.11
C ARG A 415 -14.63 -8.86 -14.39
N ASN A 416 -14.15 -8.40 -15.53
CA ASN A 416 -14.81 -8.59 -16.82
C ASN A 416 -14.62 -10.02 -17.34
N THR A 417 -13.39 -10.51 -17.31
CA THR A 417 -13.04 -11.86 -17.80
C THR A 417 -13.09 -12.93 -16.72
N ARG A 418 -13.28 -12.53 -15.46
CA ARG A 418 -13.37 -13.40 -14.28
C ARG A 418 -12.14 -14.29 -14.09
N VAL A 419 -10.96 -13.72 -14.35
CA VAL A 419 -9.67 -14.40 -14.19
C VAL A 419 -8.68 -13.55 -13.39
N TRP A 420 -7.87 -14.22 -12.58
CA TRP A 420 -6.70 -13.61 -11.95
C TRP A 420 -5.60 -13.42 -12.98
N ARG A 421 -5.08 -12.19 -13.11
CA ARG A 421 -3.93 -11.91 -13.98
C ARG A 421 -2.66 -12.60 -13.51
N ASP A 422 -2.52 -12.78 -12.20
CA ASP A 422 -1.50 -13.65 -11.59
C ASP A 422 -2.14 -14.64 -10.61
N LYS A 423 -2.62 -15.76 -11.16
CA LYS A 423 -3.23 -16.84 -10.37
C LYS A 423 -2.24 -17.49 -9.39
N THR A 424 -0.95 -17.55 -9.74
CA THR A 424 0.10 -18.13 -8.89
C THR A 424 0.26 -17.30 -7.62
N ALA A 425 0.32 -15.97 -7.73
CA ALA A 425 0.36 -15.08 -6.58
C ALA A 425 -0.87 -15.28 -5.67
N ALA A 426 -2.08 -15.30 -6.25
CA ALA A 426 -3.31 -15.54 -5.50
C ALA A 426 -3.28 -16.88 -4.73
N ASP A 427 -2.79 -17.95 -5.35
CA ASP A 427 -2.68 -19.27 -4.70
C ASP A 427 -1.63 -19.27 -3.58
N ILE A 428 -0.49 -18.58 -3.78
CA ILE A 428 0.55 -18.41 -2.76
C ILE A 428 0.00 -17.73 -1.51
N LEU A 429 -0.74 -16.62 -1.66
CA LEU A 429 -1.37 -15.92 -0.52
C LEU A 429 -2.32 -16.83 0.23
N ILE A 430 -3.21 -17.53 -0.49
CA ILE A 430 -4.21 -18.40 0.14
C ILE A 430 -3.54 -19.58 0.85
N SER A 431 -2.49 -20.13 0.26
CA SER A 431 -1.68 -21.21 0.84
C SER A 431 -0.92 -20.73 2.09
N ALA A 432 -0.25 -19.56 2.01
CA ALA A 432 0.46 -18.96 3.14
C ALA A 432 -0.49 -18.62 4.29
N ALA A 433 -1.68 -18.10 4.00
CA ALA A 433 -2.70 -17.77 5.01
C ALA A 433 -3.28 -19.03 5.70
N LYS A 434 -3.13 -20.21 5.10
CA LYS A 434 -3.44 -21.51 5.73
C LYS A 434 -2.27 -22.08 6.54
N GLY A 435 -1.16 -21.33 6.66
CA GLY A 435 0.03 -21.71 7.41
C GLY A 435 1.04 -22.55 6.62
N ALA A 436 0.85 -22.74 5.31
CA ALA A 436 1.83 -23.45 4.49
C ALA A 436 3.06 -22.56 4.22
N SER A 437 4.24 -23.16 4.20
CA SER A 437 5.43 -22.52 3.63
C SER A 437 5.47 -22.88 2.15
N ASN A 438 5.34 -21.89 1.27
CA ASN A 438 5.38 -22.14 -0.16
C ASN A 438 6.81 -22.34 -0.63
N SER A 439 7.04 -23.28 -1.56
CA SER A 439 8.25 -23.21 -2.39
C SER A 439 8.11 -22.03 -3.35
N LEU A 440 9.21 -21.36 -3.66
CA LEU A 440 9.21 -20.12 -4.43
C LEU A 440 10.32 -20.16 -5.48
N PRO A 441 10.15 -19.49 -6.63
CA PRO A 441 11.24 -19.35 -7.58
C PRO A 441 12.36 -18.51 -6.97
N ASP A 442 13.60 -18.90 -7.25
CA ASP A 442 14.75 -18.07 -6.94
C ASP A 442 14.92 -16.98 -8.02
N GLY A 443 15.70 -15.95 -7.74
CA GLY A 443 15.99 -14.88 -8.69
C GLY A 443 16.85 -13.79 -8.07
N THR A 444 17.15 -12.74 -8.84
CA THR A 444 18.05 -11.69 -8.38
C THR A 444 17.51 -10.98 -7.14
N THR A 445 18.32 -10.96 -6.08
CA THR A 445 18.11 -10.16 -4.85
C THR A 445 19.30 -9.27 -4.50
N ASP A 446 20.41 -9.42 -5.21
CA ASP A 446 21.57 -8.55 -5.06
C ASP A 446 21.27 -7.19 -5.69
N ALA A 447 21.25 -6.15 -4.87
CA ALA A 447 21.00 -4.78 -5.32
C ALA A 447 22.07 -4.29 -6.29
N SER A 448 23.31 -4.81 -6.22
CA SER A 448 24.42 -4.41 -7.08
C SER A 448 24.42 -5.08 -8.46
N ALA A 449 23.53 -6.06 -8.68
CA ALA A 449 23.45 -6.77 -9.95
C ALA A 449 23.17 -5.82 -11.12
N SER A 450 23.87 -6.03 -12.23
CA SER A 450 23.67 -5.31 -13.50
C SER A 450 22.65 -5.97 -14.42
N GLU A 451 22.18 -7.16 -14.07
CA GLU A 451 21.20 -7.96 -14.81
C GLU A 451 20.26 -8.67 -13.85
N GLN A 452 19.09 -9.09 -14.34
CA GLN A 452 18.11 -9.79 -13.52
C GLN A 452 17.80 -11.19 -14.04
N SER A 453 17.79 -12.12 -13.10
CA SER A 453 17.39 -13.51 -13.30
C SER A 453 16.10 -13.80 -12.54
N SER A 454 15.31 -14.72 -13.09
CA SER A 454 14.09 -15.20 -12.46
C SER A 454 13.81 -16.63 -12.88
N SER A 455 13.62 -17.48 -11.88
CA SER A 455 13.28 -18.89 -12.07
C SER A 455 11.79 -19.11 -12.32
N ALA A 456 10.99 -18.03 -12.43
CA ALA A 456 9.66 -18.09 -13.01
C ALA A 456 9.70 -18.26 -14.54
N TYR A 457 10.89 -18.20 -15.14
CA TYR A 457 11.10 -18.25 -16.59
C TYR A 457 12.23 -19.21 -16.98
N VAL A 458 12.09 -19.77 -18.18
CA VAL A 458 13.17 -20.38 -18.97
C VAL A 458 13.31 -19.54 -20.23
N TRP A 459 14.49 -18.95 -20.45
CA TRP A 459 14.72 -17.95 -21.50
C TRP A 459 15.46 -18.55 -22.69
N LEU A 460 14.81 -18.61 -23.84
CA LEU A 460 15.41 -19.05 -25.11
C LEU A 460 15.69 -17.81 -25.96
N ARG A 461 16.92 -17.65 -26.45
CA ARG A 461 17.24 -16.55 -27.37
C ARG A 461 16.79 -16.93 -28.78
N LYS A 462 16.00 -16.06 -29.41
CA LYS A 462 15.47 -16.29 -30.76
C LYS A 462 16.62 -16.50 -31.75
N GLY A 463 16.52 -17.56 -32.55
CA GLY A 463 17.52 -17.92 -33.56
C GLY A 463 18.73 -18.70 -33.02
N GLU A 464 18.79 -18.96 -31.71
CA GLU A 464 19.83 -19.80 -31.11
C GLU A 464 19.32 -21.22 -30.83
N ALA A 465 20.20 -22.21 -30.94
CA ALA A 465 19.87 -23.59 -30.61
C ALA A 465 19.56 -23.74 -29.12
N ALA A 466 18.54 -24.53 -28.77
CA ALA A 466 18.20 -24.80 -27.38
C ALA A 466 19.36 -25.50 -26.66
N ALA A 467 19.73 -24.97 -25.49
CA ALA A 467 20.63 -25.61 -24.54
C ALA A 467 19.85 -26.06 -23.30
N ALA A 468 20.38 -27.03 -22.55
CA ALA A 468 19.80 -27.39 -21.26
C ALA A 468 19.88 -26.19 -20.30
N GLN A 469 18.82 -25.93 -19.54
CA GLN A 469 18.74 -24.79 -18.62
C GLN A 469 18.34 -25.23 -17.22
N SER A 470 19.11 -24.79 -16.24
CA SER A 470 18.86 -25.01 -14.81
C SER A 470 18.19 -23.79 -14.20
N VAL A 471 17.06 -24.00 -13.51
CA VAL A 471 16.31 -22.97 -12.78
C VAL A 471 16.26 -23.30 -11.27
N PRO A 472 16.84 -22.45 -10.40
CA PRO A 472 16.84 -22.66 -8.95
C PRO A 472 15.50 -22.32 -8.27
N PHE A 473 15.18 -23.05 -7.20
CA PHE A 473 14.03 -22.77 -6.34
C PHE A 473 14.43 -22.63 -4.87
N LEU A 474 13.66 -21.83 -4.14
CA LEU A 474 13.66 -21.79 -2.68
C LEU A 474 12.65 -22.83 -2.20
N LEU A 475 13.12 -23.99 -1.75
CA LEU A 475 12.23 -25.10 -1.38
C LEU A 475 11.46 -24.85 -0.08
N ASN A 476 11.98 -24.02 0.84
CA ASN A 476 11.34 -23.65 2.10
C ASN A 476 10.82 -24.86 2.91
N GLY A 477 11.62 -25.92 2.98
CA GLY A 477 11.29 -27.16 3.70
C GLY A 477 10.48 -28.18 2.91
N ASN A 478 10.06 -27.86 1.69
CA ASN A 478 9.35 -28.79 0.82
C ASN A 478 10.30 -29.59 -0.07
N THR A 479 9.74 -30.56 -0.79
CA THR A 479 10.43 -31.30 -1.85
C THR A 479 9.69 -31.12 -3.18
N PHE A 480 10.43 -31.10 -4.28
CA PHE A 480 9.87 -31.16 -5.63
C PHE A 480 8.99 -32.41 -5.83
N LYS A 481 7.90 -32.29 -6.62
CA LYS A 481 7.02 -33.41 -6.98
C LYS A 481 6.96 -33.65 -8.49
N SER A 482 6.52 -32.67 -9.28
CA SER A 482 6.40 -32.83 -10.73
C SER A 482 6.43 -31.49 -11.46
N VAL A 483 6.74 -31.57 -12.76
CA VAL A 483 6.45 -30.52 -13.73
C VAL A 483 5.38 -31.06 -14.70
N SER A 484 4.38 -30.23 -15.02
CA SER A 484 3.39 -30.53 -16.06
C SER A 484 3.25 -29.38 -17.07
N ASP A 485 2.91 -29.72 -18.31
CA ASP A 485 2.47 -28.79 -19.36
C ASP A 485 0.99 -29.07 -19.64
N GLY A 486 0.13 -28.17 -19.16
CA GLY A 486 -1.30 -28.45 -19.05
C GLY A 486 -1.56 -29.73 -18.23
N ALA A 487 -2.24 -30.71 -18.84
CA ALA A 487 -2.53 -32.00 -18.22
C ALA A 487 -1.39 -33.03 -18.36
N ALA A 488 -0.38 -32.77 -19.19
CA ALA A 488 0.70 -33.72 -19.45
C ALA A 488 1.81 -33.58 -18.40
N VAL A 489 2.11 -34.66 -17.68
CA VAL A 489 3.25 -34.70 -16.75
C VAL A 489 4.54 -34.98 -17.53
N LEU A 490 5.54 -34.11 -17.36
CA LEU A 490 6.83 -34.25 -18.01
C LEU A 490 7.62 -35.43 -17.40
N LYS A 491 8.48 -36.06 -18.19
CA LYS A 491 9.27 -37.22 -17.79
C LYS A 491 10.55 -36.80 -17.07
N LEU A 492 10.63 -37.15 -15.79
CA LEU A 492 11.86 -37.04 -15.00
C LEU A 492 12.95 -37.93 -15.62
N GLY A 493 14.15 -37.38 -15.80
CA GLY A 493 15.32 -38.04 -16.40
C GLY A 493 15.53 -37.73 -17.88
N SER A 494 14.47 -37.48 -18.66
CA SER A 494 14.58 -37.14 -20.09
C SER A 494 14.20 -35.69 -20.39
N ASP A 495 13.07 -35.23 -19.86
CA ASP A 495 12.55 -33.90 -20.18
C ASP A 495 13.16 -32.87 -19.22
N TYR A 496 13.30 -33.27 -17.95
CA TYR A 496 14.01 -32.51 -16.94
C TYR A 496 14.69 -33.44 -15.92
N THR A 497 15.65 -32.90 -15.18
CA THR A 497 16.27 -33.54 -14.01
C THR A 497 16.17 -32.62 -12.80
N VAL A 498 16.34 -33.18 -11.60
CA VAL A 498 16.31 -32.39 -10.35
C VAL A 498 17.57 -32.70 -9.55
N SER A 499 18.29 -31.67 -9.13
CA SER A 499 19.48 -31.79 -8.29
C SER A 499 19.46 -30.71 -7.21
N GLY A 500 19.35 -31.14 -5.94
CA GLY A 500 19.12 -30.21 -4.84
C GLY A 500 17.84 -29.41 -5.05
N SER A 501 17.97 -28.09 -5.13
CA SER A 501 16.87 -27.17 -5.38
C SER A 501 16.73 -26.72 -6.85
N ASN A 502 17.54 -27.28 -7.75
CA ASN A 502 17.54 -26.94 -9.17
C ASN A 502 16.69 -27.92 -9.98
N ILE A 503 15.89 -27.37 -10.89
CA ILE A 503 15.23 -28.13 -11.95
C ILE A 503 15.97 -27.80 -13.25
N THR A 504 16.50 -28.82 -13.93
CA THR A 504 17.22 -28.65 -15.20
C THR A 504 16.41 -29.23 -16.34
N PHE A 505 15.88 -28.38 -17.22
CA PHE A 505 15.21 -28.79 -18.46
C PHE A 505 16.23 -29.17 -19.51
N SER A 506 16.02 -30.31 -20.18
CA SER A 506 16.97 -30.80 -21.19
C SER A 506 16.91 -30.00 -22.48
N ALA A 507 18.03 -29.94 -23.21
CA ALA A 507 18.05 -29.32 -24.54
C ALA A 507 17.04 -29.95 -25.50
N ALA A 508 16.85 -31.28 -25.41
CA ALA A 508 15.90 -32.02 -26.24
C ALA A 508 14.45 -31.60 -25.95
N TYR A 509 14.09 -31.38 -24.69
CA TYR A 509 12.78 -30.87 -24.31
C TYR A 509 12.57 -29.41 -24.75
N LEU A 510 13.62 -28.58 -24.69
CA LEU A 510 13.54 -27.16 -25.03
C LEU A 510 13.58 -26.89 -26.54
N ALA A 511 14.15 -27.80 -27.34
CA ALA A 511 14.35 -27.64 -28.78
C ALA A 511 13.08 -27.25 -29.57
N PRO A 512 11.88 -27.83 -29.32
CA PRO A 512 10.65 -27.43 -30.01
C PRO A 512 10.23 -25.97 -29.76
N PHE A 513 10.68 -25.36 -28.65
CA PHE A 513 10.33 -23.98 -28.28
C PHE A 513 11.35 -22.95 -28.81
N ALA A 514 12.53 -23.39 -29.25
CA ALA A 514 13.56 -22.55 -29.89
C ALA A 514 13.20 -22.25 -31.35
N THR A 515 12.11 -21.52 -31.53
CA THR A 515 11.55 -21.13 -32.84
C THR A 515 11.97 -19.72 -33.26
N ASP A 516 11.85 -19.39 -34.55
CA ASP A 516 12.07 -18.04 -35.08
C ASP A 516 11.00 -17.01 -34.69
N THR A 517 9.94 -17.43 -33.99
CA THR A 517 8.96 -16.50 -33.40
C THR A 517 9.31 -16.26 -31.94
N ALA A 518 9.26 -15.00 -31.50
CA ALA A 518 9.42 -14.65 -30.09
C ALA A 518 8.07 -14.79 -29.35
N GLY A 519 8.10 -14.67 -28.02
CA GLY A 519 6.92 -14.76 -27.15
C GLY A 519 6.94 -15.95 -26.20
N ILE A 520 5.89 -16.03 -25.37
CA ILE A 520 5.65 -17.16 -24.46
C ILE A 520 5.35 -18.41 -25.28
N LYS A 521 6.03 -19.51 -24.98
CA LYS A 521 5.99 -20.79 -25.70
C LYS A 521 5.26 -21.89 -24.96
N ALA A 522 5.38 -21.92 -23.64
CA ALA A 522 4.68 -22.86 -22.78
C ALA A 522 4.48 -22.24 -21.39
N ASN A 523 3.42 -22.70 -20.70
CA ASN A 523 3.13 -22.37 -19.31
C ASN A 523 3.15 -23.67 -18.51
N LEU A 524 4.26 -23.95 -17.86
CA LEU A 524 4.43 -25.14 -17.04
C LEU A 524 3.88 -24.91 -15.64
N THR A 525 3.38 -25.98 -15.02
CA THR A 525 3.01 -26.00 -13.61
C THR A 525 4.01 -26.86 -12.86
N ILE A 526 4.60 -26.30 -11.81
CA ILE A 526 5.55 -26.97 -10.92
C ILE A 526 4.84 -27.24 -9.61
N THR A 527 4.85 -28.49 -9.17
CA THR A 527 4.24 -28.89 -7.90
C THR A 527 5.29 -29.35 -6.89
N PHE A 528 4.99 -29.10 -5.62
CA PHE A 528 5.84 -29.43 -4.48
C PHE A 528 5.05 -30.27 -3.47
N SER A 529 5.73 -30.77 -2.43
CA SER A 529 5.09 -31.60 -1.39
C SER A 529 3.99 -30.88 -0.61
N ALA A 530 4.07 -29.56 -0.52
CA ALA A 530 3.07 -28.69 0.09
C ALA A 530 3.20 -27.28 -0.53
N GLY A 531 2.25 -26.41 -0.20
CA GLY A 531 2.19 -25.05 -0.73
C GLY A 531 1.45 -24.95 -2.06
N ALA A 532 1.44 -23.75 -2.63
CA ALA A 532 0.84 -23.48 -3.93
C ALA A 532 1.69 -24.08 -5.07
N PRO A 533 1.06 -24.58 -6.15
CA PRO A 533 1.77 -24.84 -7.39
C PRO A 533 2.30 -23.52 -7.98
N LEU A 534 3.42 -23.59 -8.69
CA LEU A 534 4.04 -22.43 -9.33
C LEU A 534 3.94 -22.50 -10.84
N ALA A 535 3.60 -21.39 -11.49
CA ALA A 535 3.78 -21.27 -12.93
C ALA A 535 5.26 -21.06 -13.28
N LEU A 536 5.71 -21.66 -14.39
CA LEU A 536 6.98 -21.34 -15.05
C LEU A 536 6.71 -21.15 -16.54
N GLN A 537 7.20 -20.06 -17.13
CA GLN A 537 7.00 -19.80 -18.55
C GLN A 537 8.28 -20.08 -19.35
N ILE A 538 8.17 -20.83 -20.45
CA ILE A 538 9.24 -20.90 -21.45
C ILE A 538 9.02 -19.74 -22.41
N VAL A 539 10.03 -18.89 -22.59
CA VAL A 539 9.91 -17.67 -23.40
C VAL A 539 11.02 -17.61 -24.41
N SER A 540 10.67 -17.48 -25.70
CA SER A 540 11.62 -17.11 -26.75
C SER A 540 11.69 -15.58 -26.83
N TRP A 541 12.88 -15.00 -26.81
CA TRP A 541 13.04 -13.54 -26.78
C TRP A 541 14.15 -13.01 -27.69
N ALA A 542 14.02 -11.75 -28.10
CA ALA A 542 15.02 -10.92 -28.76
C ALA A 542 14.82 -9.45 -28.31
N PRO A 543 15.79 -8.55 -28.56
CA PRO A 543 15.60 -7.13 -28.28
C PRO A 543 14.30 -6.56 -28.89
N PRO A 544 13.58 -5.68 -28.16
CA PRO A 544 12.38 -5.04 -28.67
C PRO A 544 12.71 -4.09 -29.82
N THR A 545 11.71 -3.79 -30.65
CA THR A 545 11.83 -2.87 -31.79
C THR A 545 10.75 -1.80 -31.78
N LEU A 546 11.02 -0.66 -32.43
CA LEU A 546 10.09 0.45 -32.62
C LEU A 546 9.83 0.68 -34.11
N SER A 547 8.60 1.09 -34.44
CA SER A 547 8.28 1.59 -35.79
C SER A 547 8.76 3.02 -36.02
N SER A 548 8.86 3.81 -34.94
CA SER A 548 9.47 5.14 -34.91
C SER A 548 10.28 5.31 -33.63
N SER A 549 11.49 5.84 -33.75
CA SER A 549 12.42 6.04 -32.63
C SER A 549 12.51 7.49 -32.15
N SER A 550 11.69 8.40 -32.68
CA SER A 550 11.70 9.80 -32.25
C SER A 550 10.42 10.57 -32.57
N SER A 551 10.16 11.62 -31.79
CA SER A 551 9.17 12.66 -32.09
C SER A 551 9.52 13.98 -31.41
N LYS A 552 8.75 15.04 -31.68
CA LYS A 552 8.82 16.30 -30.95
C LYS A 552 7.92 16.28 -29.71
N ALA A 553 8.39 16.88 -28.62
CA ALA A 553 7.60 17.07 -27.42
C ALA A 553 6.40 17.98 -27.69
N ILE A 554 5.24 17.64 -27.12
CA ILE A 554 4.00 18.44 -27.22
C ILE A 554 3.50 18.67 -25.79
N ALA A 555 3.51 19.93 -25.36
CA ALA A 555 3.14 20.30 -24.00
C ALA A 555 1.72 19.84 -23.64
N GLY A 556 1.54 19.38 -22.40
CA GLY A 556 0.25 18.96 -21.86
C GLY A 556 -0.37 17.70 -22.49
N SER A 557 0.38 16.95 -23.30
CA SER A 557 -0.11 15.73 -23.96
C SER A 557 0.74 14.51 -23.61
N ASP A 558 0.09 13.38 -23.37
CA ASP A 558 0.76 12.07 -23.26
C ASP A 558 1.41 11.70 -24.61
N LEU A 559 2.58 11.06 -24.55
CA LEU A 559 3.25 10.46 -25.70
C LEU A 559 3.07 8.94 -25.66
N VAL A 560 2.47 8.36 -26.70
CA VAL A 560 2.31 6.92 -26.84
C VAL A 560 3.40 6.36 -27.75
N ILE A 561 4.22 5.46 -27.23
CA ILE A 561 5.31 4.80 -27.96
C ILE A 561 4.93 3.35 -28.20
N HIS A 562 4.69 2.97 -29.45
CA HIS A 562 4.41 1.58 -29.82
C HIS A 562 5.69 0.74 -29.84
N VAL A 563 5.67 -0.37 -29.10
CA VAL A 563 6.82 -1.27 -28.88
C VAL A 563 6.46 -2.68 -29.32
N THR A 564 7.23 -3.23 -30.24
CA THR A 564 7.21 -4.68 -30.51
C THR A 564 8.19 -5.36 -29.57
N TYR A 565 7.69 -6.00 -28.49
CA TYR A 565 8.53 -6.47 -27.40
C TYR A 565 9.43 -7.68 -27.73
N ASN A 566 9.10 -8.47 -28.75
CA ASN A 566 9.86 -9.69 -29.11
C ASN A 566 10.17 -10.59 -27.90
N GLY A 567 9.20 -10.86 -27.03
CA GLY A 567 9.40 -11.62 -25.79
C GLY A 567 8.16 -11.55 -24.90
N ILE A 568 8.34 -11.22 -23.62
CA ILE A 568 7.20 -10.85 -22.77
C ILE A 568 6.68 -9.49 -23.24
N HIS A 569 5.38 -9.40 -23.50
CA HIS A 569 4.71 -8.16 -23.95
C HIS A 569 4.51 -7.20 -22.78
N LYS A 570 5.59 -6.78 -22.14
CA LYS A 570 5.58 -5.90 -20.96
C LYS A 570 6.97 -5.29 -20.75
N PRO A 571 7.07 -3.98 -20.46
CA PRO A 571 8.35 -3.38 -20.11
C PRO A 571 8.78 -3.83 -18.70
N ALA A 572 10.10 -3.84 -18.47
CA ALA A 572 10.67 -3.96 -17.14
C ALA A 572 10.69 -2.60 -16.43
N THR A 573 11.17 -1.56 -17.12
CA THR A 573 11.22 -0.18 -16.62
C THR A 573 11.54 0.77 -17.77
N VAL A 574 11.43 2.09 -17.52
CA VAL A 574 11.88 3.14 -18.43
C VAL A 574 13.01 3.95 -17.77
N ARG A 575 14.09 4.19 -18.51
CA ARG A 575 15.19 5.09 -18.12
C ARG A 575 15.14 6.37 -18.96
N ALA A 576 15.33 7.54 -18.34
CA ALA A 576 15.22 8.83 -19.02
C ALA A 576 16.48 9.68 -18.83
N LEU A 577 17.23 9.89 -19.91
CA LEU A 577 18.47 10.67 -19.93
C LEU A 577 18.36 11.83 -20.91
N LYS A 578 18.79 13.02 -20.48
CA LYS A 578 19.02 14.17 -21.37
C LYS A 578 20.19 13.90 -22.32
N ALA A 579 20.26 14.66 -23.40
CA ALA A 579 21.30 14.54 -24.43
C ALA A 579 22.73 14.71 -23.88
N ASP A 580 22.90 15.43 -22.77
CA ASP A 580 24.19 15.61 -22.09
C ASP A 580 24.52 14.49 -21.07
N GLY A 581 23.65 13.49 -20.94
CA GLY A 581 23.80 12.38 -19.99
C GLY A 581 23.25 12.65 -18.59
N THR A 582 22.73 13.84 -18.31
CA THR A 582 22.06 14.14 -17.04
C THR A 582 20.66 13.53 -16.98
N TYR A 583 20.13 13.35 -15.77
CA TYR A 583 18.87 12.64 -15.56
C TYR A 583 17.70 13.60 -15.78
N LEU A 584 16.61 13.12 -16.39
CA LEU A 584 15.43 13.96 -16.63
C LEU A 584 14.76 14.41 -15.32
N VAL A 585 14.53 13.45 -14.43
CA VAL A 585 13.94 13.62 -13.09
C VAL A 585 14.71 12.77 -12.09
N ASP A 586 14.54 13.07 -10.80
CA ASP A 586 15.13 12.31 -9.70
C ASP A 586 16.65 12.10 -9.85
N ASP A 587 17.40 13.19 -10.03
CA ASP A 587 18.85 13.17 -10.23
C ASP A 587 19.62 12.50 -9.07
N TRP A 588 19.09 12.57 -7.85
CA TRP A 588 19.59 11.84 -6.69
C TRP A 588 19.63 10.32 -6.89
N THR A 589 18.89 9.75 -7.84
CA THR A 589 18.96 8.32 -8.17
C THR A 589 20.33 7.89 -8.67
N VAL A 590 21.26 8.82 -8.95
CA VAL A 590 22.68 8.53 -9.22
C VAL A 590 23.34 7.74 -8.08
N TYR A 591 22.83 7.88 -6.84
CA TYR A 591 23.32 7.16 -5.66
C TYR A 591 22.67 5.78 -5.48
N LEU A 592 21.67 5.44 -6.30
CA LEU A 592 21.07 4.10 -6.30
C LEU A 592 21.92 3.12 -7.12
N PRO A 593 21.68 1.80 -6.98
CA PRO A 593 22.37 0.81 -7.79
C PRO A 593 22.13 0.97 -9.30
N VAL A 594 22.98 0.33 -10.11
CA VAL A 594 23.04 0.54 -11.57
C VAL A 594 21.72 0.29 -12.31
N LEU A 595 20.91 -0.65 -11.81
CA LEU A 595 19.58 -0.95 -12.35
C LEU A 595 18.51 0.07 -11.96
N GLN A 596 18.81 1.04 -11.11
CA GLN A 596 17.88 2.08 -10.68
C GLN A 596 18.24 3.49 -11.16
N GLN A 597 19.53 3.74 -11.38
CA GLN A 597 20.03 5.03 -11.85
C GLN A 597 19.30 5.55 -13.10
N ALA A 598 18.77 6.78 -13.03
CA ALA A 598 18.01 7.45 -14.09
C ALA A 598 16.71 6.76 -14.53
N ARG A 599 16.25 5.72 -13.82
CA ARG A 599 14.94 5.10 -14.11
C ARG A 599 13.84 5.93 -13.50
N THR A 600 12.72 5.98 -14.20
CA THR A 600 11.57 6.78 -13.79
C THR A 600 10.49 5.91 -13.14
N THR A 601 9.53 6.55 -12.48
CA THR A 601 8.53 5.87 -11.66
C THR A 601 7.27 5.56 -12.47
N PHE A 602 6.81 4.31 -12.35
CA PHE A 602 5.55 3.87 -12.96
C PHE A 602 4.37 4.70 -12.41
N GLY A 603 3.43 5.08 -13.28
CA GLY A 603 2.30 5.94 -12.94
C GLY A 603 2.62 7.43 -12.98
N SER A 604 3.84 7.82 -12.59
CA SER A 604 4.32 9.21 -12.54
C SER A 604 4.89 9.72 -13.86
N GLN A 605 5.83 8.98 -14.47
CA GLN A 605 6.45 9.39 -15.75
C GLN A 605 6.08 8.47 -16.91
N TRP A 606 5.75 7.21 -16.62
CA TRP A 606 5.40 6.25 -17.65
C TRP A 606 4.30 5.30 -17.17
N ARG A 607 3.52 4.77 -18.12
CA ARG A 607 2.43 3.81 -17.87
C ARG A 607 2.45 2.71 -18.93
N TRP A 608 1.90 1.57 -18.56
CA TRP A 608 1.64 0.42 -19.42
C TRP A 608 0.38 -0.28 -18.92
N ASP A 609 -0.41 -0.85 -19.83
CA ASP A 609 -1.57 -1.66 -19.48
C ASP A 609 -1.61 -2.98 -20.27
N TRP A 610 -2.45 -3.90 -19.81
CA TRP A 610 -2.57 -5.27 -20.34
C TRP A 610 -3.00 -5.38 -21.80
N ASN A 611 -3.60 -4.33 -22.36
CA ASN A 611 -4.15 -4.32 -23.71
C ASN A 611 -3.27 -3.53 -24.69
N GLN A 612 -2.20 -2.90 -24.20
CA GLN A 612 -1.37 -1.99 -24.97
C GLN A 612 -0.01 -2.60 -25.35
N GLU A 613 0.26 -2.65 -26.67
CA GLU A 613 1.62 -2.80 -27.23
C GLU A 613 2.38 -1.46 -27.19
N SER A 614 2.12 -0.63 -26.19
CA SER A 614 2.69 0.71 -26.08
C SER A 614 3.10 1.06 -24.67
N VAL A 615 4.13 1.88 -24.56
CA VAL A 615 4.49 2.60 -23.34
C VAL A 615 4.02 4.03 -23.49
N THR A 616 3.24 4.50 -22.53
CA THR A 616 2.83 5.91 -22.47
C THR A 616 3.81 6.68 -21.60
N ILE A 617 4.45 7.69 -22.16
CA ILE A 617 5.17 8.72 -21.40
C ILE A 617 4.15 9.80 -21.04
N THR A 618 3.95 10.03 -19.75
CA THR A 618 2.93 10.95 -19.23
C THR A 618 3.19 12.39 -19.67
N SER A 619 2.15 13.19 -19.82
CA SER A 619 2.23 14.62 -20.12
C SER A 619 3.17 15.37 -19.17
N SER A 620 3.16 15.06 -17.88
CA SER A 620 4.10 15.63 -16.90
C SER A 620 5.57 15.32 -17.21
N ALA A 621 5.87 14.13 -17.72
CA ALA A 621 7.22 13.77 -18.15
C ALA A 621 7.59 14.46 -19.47
N VAL A 622 6.63 14.61 -20.40
CA VAL A 622 6.82 15.37 -21.64
C VAL A 622 7.10 16.85 -21.33
N ASP A 623 6.35 17.45 -20.42
CA ASP A 623 6.55 18.82 -19.95
C ASP A 623 7.91 18.98 -19.27
N ALA A 624 8.38 17.98 -18.51
CA ALA A 624 9.73 17.97 -17.96
C ALA A 624 10.82 17.97 -19.04
N VAL A 625 10.61 17.29 -20.17
CA VAL A 625 11.54 17.35 -21.32
C VAL A 625 11.61 18.76 -21.88
N ILE A 626 10.46 19.40 -22.08
CA ILE A 626 10.36 20.77 -22.60
C ILE A 626 11.04 21.77 -21.64
N ALA A 627 10.73 21.67 -20.36
CA ALA A 627 11.33 22.52 -19.32
C ALA A 627 12.84 22.33 -19.21
N GLY A 628 13.34 21.11 -19.45
CA GLY A 628 14.77 20.80 -19.49
C GLY A 628 15.52 21.39 -20.69
N GLY A 629 14.83 21.84 -21.74
CA GLY A 629 15.43 22.53 -22.89
C GLY A 629 16.38 21.67 -23.73
N GLN A 630 16.35 20.35 -23.57
CA GLN A 630 17.23 19.40 -24.28
C GLN A 630 16.43 18.17 -24.70
N SER A 631 16.88 17.50 -25.77
CA SER A 631 16.31 16.21 -26.15
C SER A 631 16.55 15.17 -25.06
N VAL A 632 15.60 14.27 -24.87
CA VAL A 632 15.67 13.18 -23.89
C VAL A 632 15.53 11.84 -24.59
N GLN A 633 16.40 10.90 -24.23
CA GLN A 633 16.30 9.50 -24.59
C GLN A 633 15.54 8.73 -23.49
N PHE A 634 14.39 8.18 -23.86
CA PHE A 634 13.67 7.18 -23.09
C PHE A 634 14.13 5.78 -23.55
N MET A 635 14.88 5.09 -22.70
CA MET A 635 15.26 3.70 -22.90
C MET A 635 14.22 2.80 -22.25
N ILE A 636 13.49 2.05 -23.06
CA ILE A 636 12.47 1.09 -22.64
C ILE A 636 13.16 -0.27 -22.50
N GLU A 637 13.30 -0.75 -21.27
CA GLU A 637 13.92 -2.04 -20.96
C GLU A 637 12.86 -3.16 -21.03
N ALA A 638 13.19 -4.30 -21.63
CA ALA A 638 12.32 -5.47 -21.73
C ALA A 638 12.80 -6.62 -20.83
N TRP A 639 11.98 -7.67 -20.71
CA TRP A 639 12.35 -8.92 -20.05
C TRP A 639 12.94 -9.94 -21.05
N PRO A 640 14.00 -10.70 -20.70
CA PRO A 640 14.76 -10.64 -19.45
C PRO A 640 15.58 -9.35 -19.38
N ARG A 641 15.83 -8.86 -18.17
CA ARG A 641 16.54 -7.59 -17.97
C ARG A 641 18.05 -7.81 -18.02
N VAL A 642 18.56 -7.93 -19.23
CA VAL A 642 19.97 -8.18 -19.57
C VAL A 642 20.50 -7.10 -20.49
N SER A 643 21.82 -7.00 -20.61
CA SER A 643 22.46 -6.03 -21.50
C SER A 643 21.96 -6.17 -22.94
N GLY A 644 21.59 -5.05 -23.56
CA GLY A 644 21.10 -4.99 -24.94
C GLY A 644 19.64 -5.40 -25.18
N ASN A 645 18.89 -5.83 -24.15
CA ASN A 645 17.45 -6.13 -24.29
C ASN A 645 16.58 -4.90 -24.02
N ASN A 646 16.72 -3.87 -24.85
CA ASN A 646 16.01 -2.60 -24.72
C ASN A 646 15.86 -1.90 -26.08
N VAL A 647 15.07 -0.83 -26.10
CA VAL A 647 14.99 0.08 -27.25
C VAL A 647 14.95 1.53 -26.79
N ASN A 648 15.49 2.43 -27.61
CA ASN A 648 15.59 3.86 -27.31
C ASN A 648 14.61 4.68 -28.15
N TYR A 649 13.88 5.57 -27.50
CA TYR A 649 13.05 6.58 -28.12
C TYR A 649 13.54 7.98 -27.74
N THR A 650 13.77 8.85 -28.73
CA THR A 650 14.27 10.22 -28.51
C THR A 650 13.11 11.22 -28.63
N LEU A 651 12.85 11.97 -27.57
CA LEU A 651 11.91 13.08 -27.57
C LEU A 651 12.69 14.40 -27.69
N THR A 652 12.48 15.13 -28.79
CA THR A 652 13.18 16.40 -29.06
C THR A 652 12.34 17.60 -28.62
N VAL A 653 12.99 18.61 -28.04
CA VAL A 653 12.38 19.91 -27.71
C VAL A 653 12.19 20.81 -28.92
#